data_AF-M7TTH4-F1
#
_entry.id   AF-M7TTH4-F1
#
_cell.length_a   1.000
_cell.length_b   1.000
_cell.length_c   1.000
_cell.angle_alpha   90.00
_cell.angle_beta   90.00
_cell.angle_gamma   90.00
#
_symmetry.space_group_name_H-M   'P 1'
#
loop_
_entity.id
_entity.type
_entity.pdbx_description
1 polymer ?
#
loop_
_entity_poly.entity_id
_entity_poly.type
_entity_poly.pdbx_seq_one_letter_code
_entity_poly.pdbx_strand_id
1 'polypeptide(L)'
;MEQTIIDQRNPSLQNFSPNSSTYKSEKVAIADGENHSQLVEVNETGHVQEVERNFSLLSICSVGLVTGNTWAALGGSIATAIYNGGPPGVLYEFIAVSIFYWLVAASLAELASSMPSSSGVYHWASITPGPKYGKICGWFAGWWNTFAWICGAATMSSIASNVAVALYGLYHPDYVVARWHIFIGYIIITWIACGIVLFANRALPMINNIGLAFILGGVFITIIVCAIMPSGTGHATHSFVWSDWVNDTGYSSNGFVFLAGMLNGAYAVGTPDCVSHLAEEIPNPRRNIPLAIGAQMSIGFITAFLYTITIFYATTDLDSVLAAPFFPLTQIYLQATGTIAGTTGLLFVIFFPIFCTLIGTYITAGRCLWTLARDEAVPFSNWLHIIHPHHKNPLNATIACGIFSTILGVIYVGSSTAFNAFVGSFVVLLTLSYLASILPFIFTGRFNHSSQDLGPYNNGMIPGWFQMNNIVGYTVNIISCLYIIVFVVIYCFPYSIPFNAASMNYSCLIAGALSIASGIWWLIKGGDYKGPQAGIYGQSEVDSDGRNVLNGIGLQLTSTLLQRENTIVIATKRAISTDSSELERLSKAQGSELIILTLGSDIGDGKEKKNTVDDLVERLKNQGVDRIDTLILNAGAATSFQSVAETSIEELQAHFQINTVWPIRIYQILRPLLLKYSSSVSKVSDGFISSKGEEKRFLKKVIYISSYLGSIGGMEDSTPSLAYGISKAAGNYFVRKVHFEEGSGFVCLAVHPGWVKTNNGQAFADSVGVKEPPMSLEESVSGVMRQIDIASRETTSGSFVSWKGDVVPW
;
A
#
# COMPACT_ATOMS: atom_id res chain seq x y z
N MET A 1 -27.01 2.71 -22.51
CA MET A 1 -26.61 1.92 -23.70
C MET A 1 -25.62 2.77 -24.44
N GLU A 2 -24.35 2.37 -24.49
CA GLU A 2 -23.30 3.21 -25.08
C GLU A 2 -22.28 2.36 -25.84
N GLN A 3 -22.13 2.64 -27.12
CA GLN A 3 -20.97 2.22 -27.92
C GLN A 3 -19.89 3.30 -27.80
N THR A 4 -18.63 2.88 -27.87
CA THR A 4 -17.47 3.76 -27.70
C THR A 4 -16.60 3.67 -28.96
N ILE A 5 -16.32 4.81 -29.58
CA ILE A 5 -15.55 4.93 -30.83
C ILE A 5 -14.30 5.77 -30.53
N ILE A 6 -13.12 5.37 -31.02
CA ILE A 6 -11.83 5.99 -30.65
C ILE A 6 -11.00 6.38 -31.89
N ASP A 7 -10.43 7.59 -31.88
CA ASP A 7 -9.37 8.08 -32.80
C ASP A 7 -8.10 8.41 -31.97
N GLN A 8 -6.95 7.82 -32.35
CA GLN A 8 -5.64 7.97 -31.71
C GLN A 8 -4.61 8.52 -32.70
N ARG A 9 -4.01 9.68 -32.40
CA ARG A 9 -2.87 10.22 -33.15
C ARG A 9 -1.54 9.75 -32.52
N ASN A 10 -0.86 8.84 -33.21
CA ASN A 10 0.52 8.35 -33.00
C ASN A 10 0.83 7.52 -31.72
N PRO A 11 1.08 6.20 -31.88
CA PRO A 11 2.07 5.53 -31.01
C PRO A 11 3.21 4.82 -31.75
N SER A 12 4.44 5.04 -31.29
CA SER A 12 5.63 4.24 -31.60
C SER A 12 5.69 3.00 -30.70
N LEU A 13 5.48 1.81 -31.26
CA LEU A 13 5.56 0.53 -30.53
C LEU A 13 6.98 -0.10 -30.61
N GLN A 14 7.58 -0.46 -29.47
CA GLN A 14 8.71 -1.39 -29.36
C GLN A 14 8.22 -2.81 -28.99
N ASN A 15 8.81 -3.82 -29.63
CA ASN A 15 8.45 -5.24 -29.53
C ASN A 15 8.82 -5.84 -28.16
N PHE A 16 8.03 -6.81 -27.68
CA PHE A 16 8.47 -7.74 -26.62
C PHE A 16 8.11 -9.20 -26.95
N SER A 17 9.07 -10.07 -26.67
CA SER A 17 9.03 -11.52 -26.79
C SER A 17 8.29 -12.18 -25.61
N PRO A 18 7.67 -13.36 -25.82
CA PRO A 18 6.99 -14.08 -24.77
C PRO A 18 7.97 -15.03 -24.08
N ASN A 19 8.22 -14.86 -22.79
CA ASN A 19 8.58 -15.96 -21.90
C ASN A 19 8.46 -15.58 -20.42
N SER A 20 8.13 -16.60 -19.63
CA SER A 20 8.01 -16.68 -18.17
C SER A 20 6.64 -16.35 -17.54
N SER A 21 6.12 -17.39 -16.92
CA SER A 21 4.96 -17.48 -16.04
C SER A 21 5.16 -16.68 -14.75
N THR A 22 4.39 -15.62 -14.58
CA THR A 22 4.16 -14.94 -13.29
C THR A 22 2.94 -14.03 -13.43
N TYR A 23 2.01 -14.07 -12.48
CA TYR A 23 0.84 -13.18 -12.45
C TYR A 23 1.33 -11.72 -12.38
N LYS A 24 1.00 -10.92 -13.40
CA LYS A 24 1.46 -9.52 -13.55
C LYS A 24 0.39 -8.54 -13.07
N SER A 25 0.82 -7.65 -12.19
CA SER A 25 0.18 -6.41 -11.73
C SER A 25 -0.24 -5.47 -12.88
N GLU A 26 -1.29 -4.67 -12.62
CA GLU A 26 -1.82 -3.66 -13.55
C GLU A 26 -0.80 -2.56 -13.80
N LYS A 27 -0.59 -2.19 -15.08
CA LYS A 27 0.25 -1.07 -15.51
C LYS A 27 -0.60 -0.03 -16.25
N VAL A 28 -0.59 1.21 -15.77
CA VAL A 28 -1.26 2.40 -16.31
C VAL A 28 -0.20 3.36 -16.87
N ALA A 29 -0.43 3.92 -18.05
CA ALA A 29 0.51 4.85 -18.66
C ALA A 29 0.30 6.29 -18.11
N ILE A 30 1.39 6.97 -17.76
CA ILE A 30 1.41 8.42 -17.47
C ILE A 30 2.48 9.03 -18.39
N ALA A 31 2.20 10.17 -19.05
CA ALA A 31 3.26 10.87 -19.79
C ALA A 31 3.88 11.98 -18.95
N ASP A 32 5.21 11.94 -18.89
CA ASP A 32 6.01 13.12 -18.61
C ASP A 32 6.26 13.86 -19.93
N GLY A 33 6.33 15.20 -19.88
CA GLY A 33 6.39 16.12 -21.02
C GLY A 33 7.58 16.00 -21.98
N GLU A 34 8.31 14.89 -21.98
CA GLU A 34 9.41 14.57 -22.91
C GLU A 34 9.23 13.14 -23.47
N ASN A 35 8.40 12.97 -24.51
CA ASN A 35 8.38 11.85 -25.49
C ASN A 35 8.66 10.39 -25.02
N HIS A 36 8.47 10.07 -23.74
CA HIS A 36 8.67 8.74 -23.15
C HIS A 36 7.45 8.38 -22.30
N SER A 37 6.50 7.63 -22.88
CA SER A 37 5.39 7.05 -22.11
C SER A 37 5.93 5.95 -21.19
N GLN A 38 6.03 6.21 -19.89
CA GLN A 38 6.34 5.17 -18.90
C GLN A 38 5.05 4.43 -18.53
N LEU A 39 5.05 3.11 -18.73
CA LEU A 39 4.04 2.21 -18.15
C LEU A 39 4.30 2.17 -16.65
N VAL A 40 3.47 2.86 -15.87
CA VAL A 40 3.59 2.83 -14.42
C VAL A 40 2.64 1.79 -13.86
N GLU A 41 3.17 0.83 -13.14
CA GLU A 41 2.34 -0.13 -12.42
C GLU A 41 1.39 0.63 -11.47
N VAL A 42 0.20 0.14 -11.13
CA VAL A 42 -0.66 0.79 -10.11
C VAL A 42 -0.81 -0.18 -8.95
N ASN A 43 -0.55 0.31 -7.75
CA ASN A 43 -0.56 -0.49 -6.54
C ASN A 43 -1.99 -0.73 -6.03
N GLU A 44 -2.17 -1.60 -5.03
CA GLU A 44 -3.48 -1.94 -4.46
C GLU A 44 -4.20 -0.75 -3.76
N THR A 45 -3.55 0.42 -3.70
CA THR A 45 -4.10 1.66 -3.12
C THR A 45 -4.51 2.69 -4.18
N GLY A 46 -4.44 2.35 -5.47
CA GLY A 46 -4.82 3.24 -6.57
C GLY A 46 -3.75 4.27 -6.95
N HIS A 47 -2.53 4.15 -6.43
CA HIS A 47 -1.41 5.01 -6.78
C HIS A 47 -0.49 4.35 -7.79
N VAL A 48 0.11 5.19 -8.61
CA VAL A 48 1.30 4.94 -9.43
C VAL A 48 2.33 4.18 -8.58
N GLN A 49 2.58 2.92 -8.93
CA GLN A 49 3.57 2.01 -8.37
C GLN A 49 4.95 2.49 -8.82
N GLU A 50 5.58 3.27 -7.94
CA GLU A 50 6.89 3.85 -8.17
C GLU A 50 8.04 2.92 -7.73
N VAL A 51 7.72 1.81 -7.04
CA VAL A 51 8.71 0.89 -6.42
C VAL A 51 8.53 -0.56 -6.90
N GLU A 52 9.63 -1.27 -7.17
CA GLU A 52 9.62 -2.64 -7.72
C GLU A 52 9.30 -3.71 -6.65
N ARG A 53 8.43 -4.68 -6.96
CA ARG A 53 8.05 -5.79 -6.06
C ARG A 53 9.12 -6.89 -6.01
N ASN A 54 10.10 -6.75 -5.13
CA ASN A 54 11.28 -7.61 -5.06
C ASN A 54 11.34 -8.59 -3.85
N PHE A 55 10.30 -8.67 -3.01
CA PHE A 55 10.36 -9.43 -1.75
C PHE A 55 9.66 -10.79 -1.80
N SER A 56 10.31 -11.83 -1.28
CA SER A 56 9.67 -13.13 -0.94
C SER A 56 9.10 -13.10 0.49
N LEU A 57 8.16 -13.99 0.84
CA LEU A 57 7.56 -14.02 2.20
C LEU A 57 8.60 -14.09 3.32
N LEU A 58 9.65 -14.91 3.15
CA LEU A 58 10.75 -14.98 4.11
C LEU A 58 11.51 -13.65 4.20
N SER A 59 11.75 -13.00 3.05
CA SER A 59 12.39 -11.68 3.02
C SER A 59 11.54 -10.62 3.74
N ILE A 60 10.21 -10.68 3.64
CA ILE A 60 9.30 -9.75 4.34
C ILE A 60 9.35 -9.93 5.85
N CYS A 61 9.25 -11.17 6.33
CA CYS A 61 9.43 -11.47 7.75
C CYS A 61 10.81 -10.99 8.23
N SER A 62 11.83 -11.10 7.37
CA SER A 62 13.18 -10.62 7.67
C SER A 62 13.23 -9.10 7.85
N VAL A 63 12.52 -8.33 7.02
CA VAL A 63 12.50 -6.86 7.17
C VAL A 63 11.83 -6.44 8.49
N GLY A 64 10.73 -7.09 8.88
CA GLY A 64 10.09 -6.85 10.17
C GLY A 64 11.02 -7.18 11.35
N LEU A 65 11.74 -8.30 11.27
CA LEU A 65 12.71 -8.69 12.30
C LEU A 65 13.94 -7.77 12.35
N VAL A 66 14.43 -7.30 11.21
CA VAL A 66 15.58 -6.40 11.13
C VAL A 66 15.25 -5.00 11.63
N THR A 67 14.08 -4.49 11.25
CA THR A 67 13.64 -3.14 11.66
C THR A 67 13.14 -3.13 13.11
N GLY A 68 12.50 -4.21 13.57
CA GLY A 68 12.04 -4.34 14.94
C GLY A 68 13.14 -4.69 15.94
N ASN A 69 14.09 -5.56 15.56
CA ASN A 69 15.28 -6.00 16.31
C ASN A 69 15.15 -5.95 17.84
N THR A 70 14.16 -6.69 18.36
CA THR A 70 13.67 -6.56 19.74
C THR A 70 14.76 -6.77 20.80
N TRP A 71 15.56 -7.82 20.69
CA TRP A 71 16.57 -8.14 21.72
C TRP A 71 17.67 -7.08 21.81
N ALA A 72 18.10 -6.51 20.67
CA ALA A 72 19.13 -5.48 20.66
C ALA A 72 18.59 -4.13 21.13
N ALA A 73 17.34 -3.79 20.78
CA ALA A 73 16.67 -2.58 21.27
C ALA A 73 16.42 -2.64 22.78
N LEU A 74 15.98 -3.80 23.29
CA LEU A 74 15.79 -4.07 24.72
C LEU A 74 17.11 -3.91 25.48
N GLY A 75 18.17 -4.60 25.02
CA GLY A 75 19.50 -4.51 25.59
C GLY A 75 20.10 -3.09 25.51
N GLY A 76 19.87 -2.38 24.40
CA GLY A 76 20.36 -1.02 24.19
C GLY A 76 19.76 0.04 25.10
N SER A 77 18.63 -0.24 25.72
CA SER A 77 17.94 0.65 26.66
C SER A 77 17.84 0.07 28.08
N ILE A 78 18.54 -1.05 28.36
CA ILE A 78 18.33 -1.87 29.57
C ILE A 78 18.55 -1.12 30.90
N ALA A 79 19.43 -0.12 30.92
CA ALA A 79 19.73 0.63 32.15
C ALA A 79 18.48 1.26 32.77
N THR A 80 17.59 1.84 31.97
CA THR A 80 16.38 2.48 32.51
C THR A 80 15.39 1.46 33.09
N ALA A 81 15.44 0.21 32.64
CA ALA A 81 14.55 -0.85 33.11
C ALA A 81 15.04 -1.45 34.44
N ILE A 82 16.36 -1.61 34.61
CA ILE A 82 16.96 -2.15 35.83
C ILE A 82 16.59 -1.29 37.06
N TYR A 83 16.52 0.05 36.92
CA TYR A 83 16.14 0.96 38.01
C TYR A 83 14.71 0.76 38.55
N ASN A 84 13.81 0.14 37.78
CA ASN A 84 12.40 0.00 38.17
C ASN A 84 12.19 -1.21 39.09
N GLY A 85 12.68 -2.37 38.68
CA GLY A 85 12.42 -3.62 39.39
C GLY A 85 13.58 -4.60 39.41
N GLY A 86 14.79 -4.17 39.04
CA GLY A 86 15.91 -5.08 38.82
C GLY A 86 15.63 -6.11 37.72
N PRO A 87 16.37 -7.24 37.71
CA PRO A 87 16.15 -8.35 36.78
C PRO A 87 14.70 -8.87 36.71
N PRO A 88 13.97 -9.10 37.83
CA PRO A 88 12.59 -9.57 37.73
C PRO A 88 11.67 -8.50 37.13
N GLY A 89 11.92 -7.21 37.40
CA GLY A 89 11.26 -6.09 36.73
C GLY A 89 11.36 -6.22 35.22
N VAL A 90 12.58 -6.21 34.68
CA VAL A 90 12.79 -6.27 33.23
C VAL A 90 12.13 -7.49 32.60
N LEU A 91 12.20 -8.67 33.22
CA LEU A 91 11.61 -9.91 32.69
C LEU A 91 10.07 -9.88 32.69
N TYR A 92 9.44 -9.58 33.82
CA TYR A 92 7.98 -9.62 33.93
C TYR A 92 7.31 -8.44 33.23
N GLU A 93 7.92 -7.26 33.27
CA GLU A 93 7.46 -6.08 32.53
C GLU A 93 7.53 -6.34 31.02
N PHE A 94 8.60 -6.99 30.53
CA PHE A 94 8.73 -7.38 29.13
C PHE A 94 7.66 -8.40 28.69
N ILE A 95 7.34 -9.39 29.53
CA ILE A 95 6.25 -10.33 29.26
C ILE A 95 4.92 -9.59 29.18
N ALA A 96 4.61 -8.77 30.18
CA ALA A 96 3.34 -8.06 30.27
C ALA A 96 3.14 -7.14 29.05
N VAL A 97 4.17 -6.36 28.69
CA VAL A 97 4.06 -5.42 27.57
C VAL A 97 3.97 -6.14 26.23
N SER A 98 4.67 -7.26 26.06
CA SER A 98 4.58 -8.06 24.84
C SER A 98 3.17 -8.59 24.59
N ILE A 99 2.46 -9.03 25.64
CA ILE A 99 1.06 -9.48 25.53
C ILE A 99 0.16 -8.34 25.01
N PHE A 100 0.26 -7.15 25.57
CA PHE A 100 -0.53 -6.00 25.11
C PHE A 100 -0.17 -5.60 23.67
N TYR A 101 1.11 -5.61 23.31
CA TYR A 101 1.53 -5.32 21.95
C TYR A 101 1.14 -6.40 20.95
N TRP A 102 0.96 -7.66 21.34
CA TRP A 102 0.36 -8.68 20.47
C TRP A 102 -1.09 -8.35 20.14
N LEU A 103 -1.85 -7.80 21.10
CA LEU A 103 -3.21 -7.33 20.85
C LEU A 103 -3.23 -6.12 19.90
N VAL A 104 -2.34 -5.15 20.11
CA VAL A 104 -2.18 -4.00 19.22
C VAL A 104 -1.78 -4.47 17.81
N ALA A 105 -0.80 -5.37 17.71
CA ALA A 105 -0.33 -5.93 16.46
C ALA A 105 -1.44 -6.70 15.72
N ALA A 106 -2.29 -7.44 16.44
CA ALA A 106 -3.45 -8.12 15.85
C ALA A 106 -4.48 -7.11 15.29
N SER A 107 -4.74 -6.01 16.00
CA SER A 107 -5.58 -4.91 15.50
C SER A 107 -5.00 -4.30 14.21
N LEU A 108 -3.70 -4.01 14.19
CA LEU A 108 -3.04 -3.44 13.00
C LEU A 108 -2.96 -4.44 11.85
N ALA A 109 -2.74 -5.72 12.13
CA ALA A 109 -2.74 -6.78 11.12
C ALA A 109 -4.11 -6.91 10.43
N GLU A 110 -5.21 -6.75 11.17
CA GLU A 110 -6.57 -6.73 10.61
C GLU A 110 -6.79 -5.51 9.69
N LEU A 111 -6.28 -4.33 10.07
CA LEU A 111 -6.33 -3.12 9.23
C LEU A 111 -5.45 -3.25 7.99
N ALA A 112 -4.21 -3.72 8.14
CA ALA A 112 -3.26 -3.94 7.05
C ALA A 112 -3.74 -5.00 6.03
N SER A 113 -4.46 -6.01 6.51
CA SER A 113 -5.09 -7.06 5.70
C SER A 113 -6.22 -6.50 4.83
N SER A 114 -7.04 -5.61 5.40
CA SER A 114 -8.16 -4.95 4.71
C SER A 114 -7.66 -3.90 3.71
N MET A 115 -6.69 -3.07 4.12
CA MET A 115 -6.21 -1.91 3.37
C MET A 115 -4.67 -1.89 3.38
N PRO A 116 -4.02 -2.75 2.58
CA PRO A 116 -2.56 -2.78 2.49
C PRO A 116 -2.06 -1.50 1.82
N SER A 117 -1.30 -0.69 2.54
CA SER A 117 -0.78 0.59 2.03
C SER A 117 0.59 0.91 2.60
N SER A 118 1.50 1.45 1.78
CA SER A 118 2.80 1.99 2.23
C SER A 118 2.64 3.16 3.22
N SER A 119 1.48 3.82 3.16
CA SER A 119 1.06 4.88 4.07
C SER A 119 0.66 4.34 5.46
N GLY A 120 0.47 3.02 5.60
CA GLY A 120 0.28 2.34 6.89
C GLY A 120 -0.76 3.00 7.79
N VAL A 121 -0.36 3.31 9.03
CA VAL A 121 -1.20 3.89 10.09
C VAL A 121 -1.91 5.18 9.66
N TYR A 122 -1.21 6.04 8.92
CA TYR A 122 -1.76 7.28 8.38
C TYR A 122 -2.97 7.03 7.47
N HIS A 123 -2.88 6.02 6.61
CA HIS A 123 -3.98 5.63 5.74
C HIS A 123 -5.15 5.04 6.53
N TRP A 124 -4.86 4.12 7.46
CA TRP A 124 -5.92 3.50 8.27
C TRP A 124 -6.67 4.53 9.12
N ALA A 125 -5.96 5.44 9.78
CA ALA A 125 -6.56 6.52 10.57
C ALA A 125 -7.36 7.53 9.73
N SER A 126 -7.11 7.61 8.42
CA SER A 126 -7.88 8.45 7.52
C SER A 126 -9.23 7.82 7.12
N ILE A 127 -9.37 6.50 7.25
CA ILE A 127 -10.53 5.74 6.75
C ILE A 127 -11.40 5.25 7.90
N THR A 128 -10.79 4.69 8.95
CA THR A 128 -11.52 4.10 10.09
C THR A 128 -12.52 5.04 10.79
N PRO A 129 -12.35 6.38 10.82
CA PRO A 129 -13.35 7.29 11.40
C PRO A 129 -14.53 7.64 10.47
N GLY A 130 -14.48 7.22 9.20
CA GLY A 130 -15.42 7.64 8.16
C GLY A 130 -15.19 9.07 7.65
N PRO A 131 -16.01 9.54 6.67
CA PRO A 131 -15.80 10.79 5.94
C PRO A 131 -15.72 12.05 6.81
N LYS A 132 -16.39 12.06 7.97
CA LYS A 132 -16.48 13.25 8.83
C LYS A 132 -15.20 13.53 9.61
N TYR A 133 -14.57 12.49 10.16
CA TYR A 133 -13.39 12.63 11.04
C TYR A 133 -12.11 12.07 10.42
N GLY A 134 -12.19 11.41 9.25
CA GLY A 134 -11.05 10.82 8.57
C GLY A 134 -9.88 11.78 8.38
N LYS A 135 -10.13 12.99 7.88
CA LYS A 135 -9.07 13.98 7.62
C LYS A 135 -8.26 14.34 8.86
N ILE A 136 -8.93 14.64 9.98
CA ILE A 136 -8.27 15.08 11.21
C ILE A 136 -7.54 13.91 11.90
N CYS A 137 -8.17 12.74 11.98
CA CYS A 137 -7.54 11.56 12.58
C CYS A 137 -6.32 11.11 11.76
N GLY A 138 -6.45 11.07 10.43
CA GLY A 138 -5.36 10.80 9.50
C GLY A 138 -4.19 11.78 9.69
N TRP A 139 -4.47 13.07 9.71
CA TRP A 139 -3.44 14.10 9.88
C TRP A 139 -2.58 13.88 11.14
N PHE A 140 -3.21 13.77 12.30
CA PHE A 140 -2.48 13.57 13.56
C PHE A 140 -1.78 12.20 13.58
N ALA A 141 -2.43 11.14 13.10
CA ALA A 141 -1.81 9.81 13.04
C ALA A 141 -0.54 9.81 12.18
N GLY A 142 -0.57 10.43 11.00
CA GLY A 142 0.59 10.50 10.12
C GLY A 142 1.73 11.33 10.68
N TRP A 143 1.43 12.50 11.27
CA TRP A 143 2.45 13.32 11.93
C TRP A 143 3.06 12.64 13.15
N TRP A 144 2.23 12.05 14.02
CA TRP A 144 2.72 11.27 15.16
C TRP A 144 3.60 10.10 14.73
N ASN A 145 3.19 9.34 13.71
CA ASN A 145 3.99 8.24 13.18
C ASN A 145 5.33 8.72 12.60
N THR A 146 5.31 9.80 11.81
CA THR A 146 6.53 10.38 11.23
C THR A 146 7.50 10.87 12.30
N PHE A 147 7.01 11.60 13.30
CA PHE A 147 7.84 12.06 14.41
C PHE A 147 8.37 10.91 15.26
N ALA A 148 7.57 9.86 15.48
CA ALA A 148 8.03 8.65 16.14
C ALA A 148 9.21 8.07 15.37
N TRP A 149 9.06 7.75 14.09
CA TRP A 149 10.16 7.15 13.32
C TRP A 149 11.44 8.01 13.23
N ILE A 150 11.31 9.35 13.25
CA ILE A 150 12.47 10.26 13.39
C ILE A 150 13.12 10.12 14.78
N CYS A 151 12.33 10.10 15.86
CA CYS A 151 12.84 9.85 17.22
C CYS A 151 13.53 8.48 17.31
N GLY A 152 12.95 7.44 16.69
CA GLY A 152 13.54 6.10 16.63
C GLY A 152 14.87 6.05 15.89
N ALA A 153 15.00 6.76 14.77
CA ALA A 153 16.27 6.90 14.05
C ALA A 153 17.33 7.61 14.90
N ALA A 154 16.94 8.66 15.63
CA ALA A 154 17.84 9.35 16.56
C ALA A 154 18.27 8.42 17.71
N THR A 155 17.35 7.75 18.41
CA THR A 155 17.70 6.87 19.53
C THR A 155 18.59 5.70 19.08
N MET A 156 18.30 5.08 17.93
CA MET A 156 19.14 4.00 17.39
C MET A 156 20.54 4.47 16.98
N SER A 157 20.67 5.69 16.43
CA SER A 157 21.98 6.29 16.13
C SER A 157 22.81 6.49 17.40
N SER A 158 22.16 6.88 18.50
CA SER A 158 22.82 7.03 19.80
C SER A 158 23.25 5.68 20.38
N ILE A 159 22.39 4.66 20.36
CA ILE A 159 22.74 3.32 20.84
C ILE A 159 23.94 2.77 20.05
N ALA A 160 23.92 2.86 18.72
CA ALA A 160 25.03 2.43 17.87
C ALA A 160 26.35 3.16 18.22
N SER A 161 26.27 4.48 18.45
CA SER A 161 27.43 5.26 18.84
C SER A 161 27.96 4.91 20.24
N ASN A 162 27.08 4.62 21.20
CA ASN A 162 27.50 4.19 22.53
C ASN A 162 28.27 2.87 22.47
N VAL A 163 27.81 1.91 21.65
CA VAL A 163 28.52 0.65 21.42
C VAL A 163 29.88 0.89 20.75
N ALA A 164 29.95 1.76 19.73
CA ALA A 164 31.21 2.07 19.05
C ALA A 164 32.25 2.72 19.99
N VAL A 165 31.82 3.66 20.83
CA VAL A 165 32.70 4.28 21.84
C VAL A 165 33.09 3.28 22.93
N ALA A 166 32.19 2.39 23.34
CA ALA A 166 32.49 1.32 24.30
C ALA A 166 33.57 0.36 23.79
N LEU A 167 33.49 -0.03 22.51
CA LEU A 167 34.49 -0.88 21.86
C LEU A 167 35.89 -0.25 21.91
N TYR A 168 35.99 1.07 21.72
CA TYR A 168 37.26 1.79 21.86
C TYR A 168 37.71 1.86 23.33
N GLY A 169 36.80 2.23 24.24
CA GLY A 169 37.09 2.43 25.66
C GLY A 169 37.56 1.17 26.38
N LEU A 170 37.10 -0.01 25.96
CA LEU A 170 37.53 -1.30 26.52
C LEU A 170 39.05 -1.55 26.42
N TYR A 171 39.71 -1.01 25.39
CA TYR A 171 41.15 -1.16 25.19
C TYR A 171 41.97 0.03 25.69
N HIS A 172 41.31 1.08 26.18
CA HIS A 172 41.94 2.32 26.63
C HIS A 172 41.43 2.65 28.04
N PRO A 173 41.97 2.02 29.09
CA PRO A 173 41.45 2.17 30.45
C PRO A 173 41.53 3.60 30.99
N ASP A 174 42.48 4.40 30.51
CA ASP A 174 42.62 5.82 30.87
C ASP A 174 41.69 6.76 30.10
N TYR A 175 40.86 6.22 29.18
CA TYR A 175 39.98 7.01 28.34
C TYR A 175 38.71 7.43 29.11
N VAL A 176 38.60 8.74 29.36
CA VAL A 176 37.41 9.33 29.98
C VAL A 176 36.42 9.72 28.89
N VAL A 177 35.25 9.07 28.90
CA VAL A 177 34.18 9.37 27.95
C VAL A 177 33.59 10.75 28.25
N ALA A 178 33.56 11.59 27.23
CA ALA A 178 32.78 12.81 27.21
C ALA A 178 31.57 12.64 26.27
N ARG A 179 30.46 13.31 26.58
CA ARG A 179 29.22 13.24 25.77
C ARG A 179 29.44 13.61 24.31
N TRP A 180 30.39 14.52 24.03
CA TRP A 180 30.72 14.92 22.67
C TRP A 180 31.42 13.80 21.87
N HIS A 181 32.11 12.85 22.51
CA HIS A 181 32.65 11.66 21.83
C HIS A 181 31.52 10.82 21.21
N ILE A 182 30.46 10.59 22.00
CA ILE A 182 29.26 9.87 21.56
C ILE A 182 28.51 10.69 20.52
N PHE A 183 28.44 12.01 20.65
CA PHE A 183 27.81 12.87 19.64
C PHE A 183 28.55 12.84 18.28
N ILE A 184 29.88 12.79 18.26
CA ILE A 184 30.64 12.65 17.01
C ILE A 184 30.35 11.28 16.37
N GLY A 185 30.41 10.20 17.15
CA GLY A 185 30.05 8.86 16.66
C GLY A 185 28.61 8.81 16.15
N TYR A 186 27.68 9.48 16.82
CA TYR A 186 26.29 9.64 16.43
C TYR A 186 26.17 10.30 15.04
N ILE A 187 26.86 11.42 14.80
CA ILE A 187 26.84 12.11 13.50
C ILE A 187 27.37 11.19 12.41
N ILE A 188 28.53 10.57 12.65
CA ILE A 188 29.18 9.68 11.68
C ILE A 188 28.26 8.52 11.32
N ILE A 189 27.74 7.81 12.32
CA ILE A 189 26.87 6.65 12.10
C ILE A 189 25.54 7.06 11.45
N THR A 190 24.95 8.19 11.88
CA THR A 190 23.73 8.76 11.28
C THR A 190 23.90 8.98 9.78
N TRP A 191 24.96 9.68 9.38
CA TRP A 191 25.17 10.02 7.96
C TRP A 191 25.69 8.86 7.12
N ILE A 192 26.38 7.88 7.72
CA ILE A 192 26.68 6.61 7.05
C ILE A 192 25.37 5.86 6.78
N ALA A 193 24.52 5.66 7.79
CA ALA A 193 23.25 4.95 7.62
C ALA A 193 22.31 5.67 6.65
N CYS A 194 22.16 7.00 6.78
CA CYS A 194 21.43 7.83 5.84
C CYS A 194 22.01 7.71 4.42
N GLY A 195 23.33 7.82 4.27
CA GLY A 195 24.01 7.67 2.97
C GLY A 195 23.80 6.30 2.32
N ILE A 196 23.76 5.22 3.10
CA ILE A 196 23.42 3.88 2.61
C ILE A 196 21.99 3.86 2.06
N VAL A 197 21.02 4.43 2.78
CA VAL A 197 19.62 4.53 2.30
C VAL A 197 19.53 5.35 1.01
N LEU A 198 20.27 6.44 0.93
CA LEU A 198 20.25 7.36 -0.22
C LEU A 198 20.91 6.76 -1.48
N PHE A 199 22.08 6.14 -1.34
CA PHE A 199 22.92 5.78 -2.49
C PHE A 199 23.00 4.28 -2.76
N ALA A 200 22.72 3.44 -1.76
CA ALA A 200 22.89 1.99 -1.85
C ALA A 200 21.54 1.24 -1.92
N ASN A 201 20.52 1.84 -2.54
CA ASN A 201 19.17 1.26 -2.66
C ASN A 201 19.17 -0.19 -3.18
N ARG A 202 19.99 -0.49 -4.20
CA ARG A 202 20.15 -1.86 -4.75
C ARG A 202 20.75 -2.87 -3.76
N ALA A 203 21.54 -2.40 -2.79
CA ALA A 203 22.17 -3.24 -1.78
C ALA A 203 21.28 -3.43 -0.54
N LEU A 204 20.22 -2.64 -0.37
CA LEU A 204 19.33 -2.75 0.81
C LEU A 204 18.75 -4.15 1.02
N PRO A 205 18.31 -4.91 -0.01
CA PRO A 205 17.86 -6.28 0.19
C PRO A 205 18.96 -7.21 0.73
N MET A 206 20.19 -7.05 0.23
CA MET A 206 21.35 -7.80 0.72
C MET A 206 21.71 -7.42 2.15
N ILE A 207 21.71 -6.12 2.47
CA ILE A 207 21.96 -5.60 3.83
C ILE A 207 20.91 -6.14 4.81
N ASN A 208 19.64 -6.19 4.42
CA ASN A 208 18.58 -6.77 5.24
C ASN A 208 18.80 -8.28 5.48
N ASN A 209 19.21 -9.04 4.46
CA ASN A 209 19.51 -10.46 4.62
C ASN A 209 20.72 -10.70 5.54
N ILE A 210 21.77 -9.88 5.41
CA ILE A 210 22.93 -9.91 6.31
C ILE A 210 22.50 -9.53 7.73
N GLY A 211 21.72 -8.47 7.88
CA GLY A 211 21.16 -8.03 9.15
C GLY A 211 20.37 -9.13 9.84
N LEU A 212 19.54 -9.88 9.11
CA LEU A 212 18.82 -11.02 9.64
C LEU A 212 19.76 -12.11 10.17
N ALA A 213 20.80 -12.45 9.40
CA ALA A 213 21.79 -13.45 9.82
C ALA A 213 22.50 -13.03 11.11
N PHE A 214 22.87 -11.75 11.24
CA PHE A 214 23.46 -11.20 12.46
C PHE A 214 22.45 -11.09 13.61
N ILE A 215 21.17 -10.85 13.35
CA ILE A 215 20.14 -10.80 14.40
C ILE A 215 19.91 -12.20 14.98
N LEU A 216 19.60 -13.18 14.14
CA LEU A 216 19.28 -14.54 14.59
C LEU A 216 20.54 -15.29 15.05
N GLY A 217 21.62 -15.19 14.28
CA GLY A 217 22.91 -15.77 14.65
C GLY A 217 23.54 -15.06 15.85
N GLY A 218 23.45 -13.73 15.90
CA GLY A 218 24.04 -12.94 16.98
C GLY A 218 23.33 -13.10 18.32
N VAL A 219 21.99 -13.13 18.33
CA VAL A 219 21.26 -13.43 19.56
C VAL A 219 21.55 -14.84 20.05
N PHE A 220 21.64 -15.82 19.14
CA PHE A 220 22.00 -17.19 19.48
C PHE A 220 23.41 -17.29 20.08
N ILE A 221 24.41 -16.69 19.43
CA ILE A 221 25.79 -16.63 19.93
C ILE A 221 25.82 -15.97 21.31
N THR A 222 25.13 -14.85 21.47
CA THR A 222 25.13 -14.10 22.74
C THR A 222 24.49 -14.90 23.87
N ILE A 223 23.36 -15.57 23.61
CA ILE A 223 22.69 -16.48 24.55
C ILE A 223 23.64 -17.60 24.97
N ILE A 224 24.28 -18.29 24.02
CA ILE A 224 25.18 -19.41 24.31
C ILE A 224 26.39 -18.96 25.12
N VAL A 225 27.01 -17.85 24.74
CA VAL A 225 28.16 -17.29 25.47
C VAL A 225 27.74 -16.89 26.88
N CYS A 226 26.66 -16.13 27.06
CA CYS A 226 26.21 -15.71 28.39
C CYS A 226 25.70 -16.88 29.24
N ALA A 227 25.19 -17.96 28.64
CA ALA A 227 24.76 -19.15 29.37
C ALA A 227 25.94 -20.03 29.83
N ILE A 228 27.01 -20.13 29.04
CA ILE A 228 28.12 -21.08 29.31
C ILE A 228 29.30 -20.40 30.02
N MET A 229 29.62 -19.17 29.66
CA MET A 229 30.86 -18.50 30.06
C MET A 229 30.90 -17.78 31.42
N PRO A 230 29.81 -17.55 32.21
CA PRO A 230 29.89 -16.74 33.43
C PRO A 230 31.11 -17.10 34.29
N SER A 231 32.08 -16.19 34.32
CA SER A 231 33.41 -16.44 34.86
C SER A 231 33.59 -15.82 36.24
N GLY A 232 34.47 -16.38 37.06
CA GLY A 232 34.77 -15.86 38.40
C GLY A 232 33.72 -16.21 39.45
N THR A 233 32.56 -15.54 39.45
CA THR A 233 31.49 -15.70 40.46
C THR A 233 30.45 -16.77 40.14
N GLY A 234 30.48 -17.32 38.93
CA GLY A 234 29.46 -18.25 38.43
C GLY A 234 28.15 -17.55 38.08
N HIS A 235 27.10 -18.34 37.82
CA HIS A 235 25.77 -17.82 37.50
C HIS A 235 25.11 -17.11 38.68
N ALA A 236 24.35 -16.06 38.38
CA ALA A 236 23.50 -15.41 39.36
C ALA A 236 22.46 -16.39 39.94
N THR A 237 21.99 -16.12 41.17
CA THR A 237 21.04 -17.01 41.83
C THR A 237 19.65 -16.91 41.18
N HIS A 238 18.85 -17.97 41.32
CA HIS A 238 17.45 -17.94 40.87
C HIS A 238 16.65 -16.83 41.55
N SER A 239 16.92 -16.53 42.83
CA SER A 239 16.26 -15.43 43.55
C SER A 239 16.57 -14.09 42.91
N PHE A 240 17.84 -13.84 42.60
CA PHE A 240 18.29 -12.60 41.98
C PHE A 240 17.60 -12.33 40.63
N VAL A 241 17.46 -13.37 39.80
CA VAL A 241 16.87 -13.21 38.46
C VAL A 241 15.35 -13.08 38.50
N TRP A 242 14.66 -13.83 39.39
CA TRP A 242 13.20 -14.01 39.31
C TRP A 242 12.40 -13.42 40.47
N SER A 243 13.03 -13.04 41.58
CA SER A 243 12.30 -12.74 42.82
C SER A 243 12.77 -11.49 43.54
N ASP A 244 14.05 -11.15 43.44
CA ASP A 244 14.65 -10.02 44.19
C ASP A 244 14.28 -8.69 43.53
N TRP A 245 13.06 -8.22 43.79
CA TRP A 245 12.56 -6.94 43.30
C TRP A 245 13.26 -5.77 43.99
N VAL A 246 13.91 -4.92 43.21
CA VAL A 246 14.58 -3.70 43.69
C VAL A 246 13.94 -2.48 43.03
N ASN A 247 13.38 -1.59 43.83
CA ASN A 247 12.76 -0.35 43.38
C ASN A 247 13.65 0.84 43.77
N ASP A 248 14.44 1.33 42.81
CA ASP A 248 15.35 2.47 42.98
C ASP A 248 14.77 3.77 42.40
N THR A 249 13.47 3.77 42.07
CA THR A 249 12.81 4.93 41.47
C THR A 249 12.36 5.97 42.50
N GLY A 250 12.29 5.60 43.79
CA GLY A 250 11.75 6.46 44.85
C GLY A 250 10.23 6.60 44.87
N TYR A 251 9.50 5.96 43.93
CA TYR A 251 8.04 5.82 44.05
C TYR A 251 7.69 4.78 45.11
N SER A 252 6.68 5.06 45.93
CA SER A 252 6.25 4.17 47.01
C SER A 252 5.50 2.92 46.54
N SER A 253 4.97 2.91 45.32
CA SER A 253 4.15 1.82 44.79
C SER A 253 4.93 0.98 43.78
N ASN A 254 5.30 -0.25 44.17
CA ASN A 254 5.92 -1.21 43.25
C ASN A 254 5.01 -1.55 42.05
N GLY A 255 3.68 -1.51 42.23
CA GLY A 255 2.74 -1.71 41.14
C GLY A 255 2.80 -0.60 40.09
N PHE A 256 2.96 0.67 40.53
CA PHE A 256 3.18 1.77 39.60
C PHE A 256 4.53 1.66 38.88
N VAL A 257 5.58 1.31 39.63
CA VAL A 257 6.93 1.15 39.08
C VAL A 257 7.00 0.04 38.04
N PHE A 258 6.30 -1.07 38.28
CA PHE A 258 6.12 -2.13 37.28
C PHE A 258 5.50 -1.60 35.98
N LEU A 259 4.41 -0.83 36.08
CA LEU A 259 3.77 -0.26 34.89
C LEU A 259 4.66 0.77 34.17
N ALA A 260 5.43 1.56 34.92
CA ALA A 260 6.39 2.51 34.34
C ALA A 260 7.55 1.79 33.62
N GLY A 261 8.03 0.68 34.16
CA GLY A 261 9.15 -0.08 33.60
C GLY A 261 8.85 -0.84 32.32
N MET A 262 7.56 -1.09 32.03
CA MET A 262 7.10 -1.62 30.74
C MET A 262 7.54 -0.78 29.53
N LEU A 263 7.96 0.48 29.72
CA LEU A 263 8.44 1.36 28.66
C LEU A 263 9.60 0.77 27.84
N ASN A 264 10.56 0.11 28.49
CA ASN A 264 11.71 -0.47 27.80
C ASN A 264 11.25 -1.58 26.84
N GLY A 265 10.41 -2.49 27.33
CA GLY A 265 9.84 -3.53 26.47
C GLY A 265 8.94 -2.96 25.37
N ALA A 266 8.16 -1.92 25.65
CA ALA A 266 7.37 -1.21 24.65
C ALA A 266 8.24 -0.61 23.54
N TYR A 267 9.40 -0.03 23.88
CA TYR A 267 10.37 0.44 22.89
C TYR A 267 10.91 -0.72 22.02
N ALA A 268 11.16 -1.88 22.63
CA ALA A 268 11.72 -3.05 21.94
C ALA A 268 10.76 -3.77 20.99
N VAL A 269 9.47 -3.91 21.35
CA VAL A 269 8.47 -4.59 20.49
C VAL A 269 7.59 -3.63 19.69
N GLY A 270 7.73 -2.33 19.93
CA GLY A 270 6.69 -1.35 19.64
C GLY A 270 6.48 -0.94 18.19
N THR A 271 7.04 -1.67 17.23
CA THR A 271 7.03 -1.32 15.79
C THR A 271 6.28 -2.33 14.89
N PRO A 272 5.07 -2.79 15.25
CA PRO A 272 4.30 -3.72 14.40
C PRO A 272 3.92 -3.13 13.02
N ASP A 273 3.92 -1.81 12.85
CA ASP A 273 3.61 -1.14 11.58
C ASP A 273 4.77 -1.12 10.58
N CYS A 274 6.01 -1.40 11.00
CA CYS A 274 7.20 -1.23 10.16
C CYS A 274 7.12 -1.98 8.82
N VAL A 275 6.51 -3.19 8.81
CA VAL A 275 6.34 -4.00 7.61
C VAL A 275 5.30 -3.40 6.65
N SER A 276 4.31 -2.67 7.17
CA SER A 276 3.26 -2.04 6.35
C SER A 276 3.81 -0.91 5.49
N HIS A 277 4.88 -0.24 5.90
CA HIS A 277 5.54 0.80 5.10
C HIS A 277 6.23 0.29 3.82
N LEU A 278 6.34 -1.03 3.67
CA LEU A 278 6.84 -1.73 2.50
C LEU A 278 5.72 -2.45 1.73
N ALA A 279 4.45 -2.19 2.04
CA ALA A 279 3.31 -2.90 1.45
C ALA A 279 3.32 -2.91 -0.08
N GLU A 280 3.78 -1.84 -0.71
CA GLU A 280 3.83 -1.73 -2.17
C GLU A 280 4.90 -2.62 -2.82
N GLU A 281 5.94 -3.02 -2.08
CA GLU A 281 7.03 -3.88 -2.57
C GLU A 281 6.76 -5.37 -2.30
N ILE A 282 5.64 -5.68 -1.64
CA ILE A 282 5.27 -7.01 -1.16
C ILE A 282 4.30 -7.67 -2.15
N PRO A 283 4.55 -8.90 -2.61
CA PRO A 283 3.54 -9.68 -3.31
C PRO A 283 2.43 -10.11 -2.34
N ASN A 284 1.16 -10.05 -2.77
CA ASN A 284 -0.01 -10.43 -1.98
C ASN A 284 -0.05 -9.76 -0.58
N PRO A 285 0.00 -8.42 -0.50
CA PRO A 285 0.19 -7.70 0.76
C PRO A 285 -0.94 -7.93 1.77
N ARG A 286 -2.19 -8.10 1.32
CA ARG A 286 -3.35 -8.45 2.17
C ARG A 286 -3.14 -9.71 3.04
N ARG A 287 -2.35 -10.66 2.56
CA ARG A 287 -2.03 -11.91 3.28
C ARG A 287 -0.66 -11.86 3.95
N ASN A 288 0.35 -11.36 3.24
CA ASN A 288 1.73 -11.49 3.68
C ASN A 288 2.13 -10.49 4.78
N ILE A 289 1.52 -9.29 4.81
CA ILE A 289 1.79 -8.31 5.87
C ILE A 289 1.31 -8.81 7.25
N PRO A 290 0.06 -9.30 7.42
CA PRO A 290 -0.39 -9.87 8.70
C PRO A 290 0.51 -11.00 9.23
N LEU A 291 0.95 -11.90 8.33
CA LEU A 291 1.85 -13.00 8.70
C LEU A 291 3.22 -12.50 9.15
N ALA A 292 3.76 -11.49 8.48
CA ALA A 292 5.05 -10.90 8.84
C ALA A 292 4.98 -10.15 10.18
N ILE A 293 3.89 -9.43 10.47
CA ILE A 293 3.64 -8.82 11.78
C ILE A 293 3.62 -9.91 12.86
N GLY A 294 2.87 -10.99 12.67
CA GLY A 294 2.82 -12.10 13.62
C GLY A 294 4.20 -12.77 13.85
N ALA A 295 4.97 -12.95 12.77
CA ALA A 295 6.32 -13.51 12.85
C ALA A 295 7.29 -12.58 13.60
N GLN A 296 7.26 -11.28 13.31
CA GLN A 296 8.06 -10.26 14.00
C GLN A 296 7.80 -10.29 15.51
N MET A 297 6.52 -10.24 15.91
CA MET A 297 6.14 -10.20 17.32
C MET A 297 6.51 -11.50 18.06
N SER A 298 6.33 -12.65 17.42
CA SER A 298 6.57 -13.96 18.06
C SER A 298 8.06 -14.28 18.19
N ILE A 299 8.82 -14.12 17.10
CA ILE A 299 10.27 -14.39 17.10
C ILE A 299 10.99 -13.32 17.93
N GLY A 300 10.57 -12.05 17.83
CA GLY A 300 11.09 -10.95 18.65
C GLY A 300 10.92 -11.20 20.15
N PHE A 301 9.74 -11.64 20.58
CA PHE A 301 9.49 -12.00 21.98
C PHE A 301 10.37 -13.16 22.44
N ILE A 302 10.38 -14.29 21.72
CA ILE A 302 11.13 -15.49 22.13
C ILE A 302 12.62 -15.18 22.23
N THR A 303 13.18 -14.51 21.22
CA THR A 303 14.62 -14.19 21.19
C THR A 303 15.02 -13.22 22.29
N ALA A 304 14.26 -12.14 22.48
CA ALA A 304 14.54 -11.14 23.52
C ALA A 304 14.32 -11.70 24.94
N PHE A 305 13.30 -12.53 25.15
CA PHE A 305 13.03 -13.14 26.45
C PHE A 305 14.17 -14.08 26.87
N LEU A 306 14.58 -14.99 25.98
CA LEU A 306 15.71 -15.90 26.24
C LEU A 306 17.02 -15.13 26.43
N TYR A 307 17.28 -14.12 25.59
CA TYR A 307 18.42 -13.23 25.73
C TYR A 307 18.47 -12.58 27.11
N THR A 308 17.36 -11.97 27.54
CA THR A 308 17.26 -11.25 28.83
C THR A 308 17.52 -12.18 30.02
N ILE A 309 16.96 -13.39 29.99
CA ILE A 309 17.24 -14.41 31.00
C ILE A 309 18.74 -14.69 31.08
N THR A 310 19.37 -14.97 29.94
CA THR A 310 20.80 -15.36 29.93
C THR A 310 21.73 -14.24 30.38
N ILE A 311 21.47 -12.98 30.00
CA ILE A 311 22.33 -11.87 30.41
C ILE A 311 22.23 -11.60 31.91
N PHE A 312 21.05 -11.78 32.52
CA PHE A 312 20.91 -11.61 33.97
C PHE A 312 21.51 -12.76 34.77
N TYR A 313 21.44 -14.01 34.28
CA TYR A 313 22.20 -15.10 34.88
C TYR A 313 23.71 -14.92 34.75
N ALA A 314 24.16 -14.14 33.77
CA ALA A 314 25.57 -13.80 33.57
C ALA A 314 26.02 -12.53 34.31
N THR A 315 25.12 -11.86 35.04
CA THR A 315 25.39 -10.61 35.77
C THR A 315 25.25 -10.84 37.26
N THR A 316 26.26 -10.47 38.05
CA THR A 316 26.26 -10.61 39.52
C THR A 316 26.38 -9.27 40.25
N ASP A 317 26.77 -8.20 39.55
CA ASP A 317 26.93 -6.85 40.11
C ASP A 317 26.18 -5.83 39.23
N LEU A 318 24.95 -5.49 39.63
CA LEU A 318 24.12 -4.50 38.93
C LEU A 318 24.61 -3.07 39.13
N ASP A 319 25.20 -2.76 40.28
CA ASP A 319 25.69 -1.41 40.58
C ASP A 319 26.79 -1.02 39.59
N SER A 320 27.71 -1.95 39.28
CA SER A 320 28.74 -1.72 38.26
C SER A 320 28.16 -1.54 36.86
N VAL A 321 27.03 -2.20 36.54
CA VAL A 321 26.34 -2.08 35.24
C VAL A 321 25.67 -0.72 35.12
N LEU A 322 25.02 -0.25 36.19
CA LEU A 322 24.38 1.07 36.24
C LEU A 322 25.39 2.21 36.28
N ALA A 323 26.57 1.98 36.86
CA ALA A 323 27.68 2.93 36.89
C ALA A 323 28.56 2.91 35.62
N ALA A 324 28.26 2.05 34.64
CA ALA A 324 29.09 1.88 33.46
C ALA A 324 29.22 3.20 32.66
N PRO A 325 30.45 3.68 32.36
CA PRO A 325 30.66 5.00 31.75
C PRO A 325 30.37 5.04 30.24
N PHE A 326 30.25 3.88 29.59
CA PHE A 326 30.03 3.75 28.15
C PHE A 326 28.60 3.33 27.82
N PHE A 327 28.35 2.04 27.97
CA PHE A 327 27.15 1.37 27.51
C PHE A 327 26.92 0.18 28.47
N PRO A 328 25.77 0.10 29.17
CA PRO A 328 25.54 -0.86 30.26
C PRO A 328 25.81 -2.32 29.87
N LEU A 329 25.44 -2.74 28.65
CA LEU A 329 25.72 -4.09 28.17
C LEU A 329 27.21 -4.43 28.11
N THR A 330 28.09 -3.44 28.00
CA THR A 330 29.54 -3.65 28.04
C THR A 330 29.93 -4.33 29.34
N GLN A 331 29.40 -3.84 30.46
CA GLN A 331 29.71 -4.38 31.77
C GLN A 331 29.06 -5.74 32.00
N ILE A 332 27.84 -5.93 31.52
CA ILE A 332 27.17 -7.24 31.54
C ILE A 332 27.99 -8.28 30.76
N TYR A 333 28.45 -7.95 29.55
CA TYR A 333 29.27 -8.85 28.75
C TYR A 333 30.67 -9.07 29.32
N LEU A 334 31.21 -8.09 30.05
CA LEU A 334 32.48 -8.25 30.77
C LEU A 334 32.34 -9.21 31.94
N GLN A 335 31.26 -9.11 32.73
CA GLN A 335 30.95 -10.07 33.79
C GLN A 335 30.70 -11.47 33.22
N ALA A 336 29.99 -11.55 32.09
CA ALA A 336 29.71 -12.82 31.41
C ALA A 336 30.97 -13.50 30.87
N THR A 337 31.87 -12.77 30.23
CA THR A 337 33.02 -13.36 29.49
C THR A 337 34.34 -13.35 30.26
N GLY A 338 34.47 -12.51 31.29
CA GLY A 338 35.69 -12.34 32.09
C GLY A 338 36.88 -11.74 31.34
N THR A 339 36.73 -11.41 30.06
CA THR A 339 37.84 -10.96 29.20
C THR A 339 37.42 -9.82 28.30
N ILE A 340 38.33 -8.89 28.05
CA ILE A 340 38.11 -7.77 27.12
C ILE A 340 37.82 -8.30 25.71
N ALA A 341 38.53 -9.35 25.27
CA ALA A 341 38.35 -9.93 23.94
C ALA A 341 36.95 -10.55 23.75
N GLY A 342 36.46 -11.32 24.72
CA GLY A 342 35.10 -11.89 24.68
C GLY A 342 34.03 -10.81 24.68
N THR A 343 34.18 -9.81 25.54
CA THR A 343 33.30 -8.62 25.61
C THR A 343 33.25 -7.89 24.28
N THR A 344 34.42 -7.65 23.67
CA THR A 344 34.54 -7.02 22.34
C THR A 344 33.79 -7.82 21.28
N GLY A 345 33.94 -9.15 21.29
CA GLY A 345 33.21 -10.04 20.38
C GLY A 345 31.70 -9.89 20.49
N LEU A 346 31.15 -9.91 21.72
CA LEU A 346 29.71 -9.75 21.95
C LEU A 346 29.20 -8.35 21.59
N LEU A 347 29.95 -7.30 21.91
CA LEU A 347 29.61 -5.94 21.50
C LEU A 347 29.62 -5.75 19.98
N PHE A 348 30.53 -6.41 19.27
CA PHE A 348 30.56 -6.41 17.81
C PHE A 348 29.37 -7.16 17.21
N VAL A 349 28.99 -8.28 17.84
CA VAL A 349 27.82 -9.09 17.45
C VAL A 349 26.51 -8.32 17.60
N ILE A 350 26.35 -7.47 18.62
CA ILE A 350 25.15 -6.63 18.78
C ILE A 350 25.19 -5.33 17.95
N PHE A 351 26.39 -4.80 17.67
CA PHE A 351 26.57 -3.58 16.87
C PHE A 351 25.98 -3.71 15.45
N PHE A 352 26.26 -4.81 14.76
CA PHE A 352 25.78 -5.02 13.38
C PHE A 352 24.25 -5.05 13.26
N PRO A 353 23.52 -5.83 14.08
CA PRO A 353 22.07 -5.76 14.17
C PRO A 353 21.56 -4.34 14.37
N ILE A 354 22.10 -3.59 15.34
CA ILE A 354 21.68 -2.22 15.64
C ILE A 354 21.91 -1.31 14.43
N PHE A 355 23.06 -1.44 13.76
CA PHE A 355 23.37 -0.66 12.56
C PHE A 355 22.42 -0.99 11.39
N CYS A 356 22.07 -2.26 11.19
CA CYS A 356 21.08 -2.67 10.19
C CYS A 356 19.68 -2.14 10.52
N THR A 357 19.29 -2.20 11.79
CA THR A 357 18.04 -1.60 12.29
C THR A 357 18.01 -0.10 12.03
N LEU A 358 19.12 0.60 12.25
CA LEU A 358 19.22 2.03 12.00
C LEU A 358 18.97 2.37 10.52
N ILE A 359 19.53 1.59 9.60
CA ILE A 359 19.24 1.72 8.16
C ILE A 359 17.73 1.55 7.91
N GLY A 360 17.10 0.53 8.51
CA GLY A 360 15.66 0.31 8.46
C GLY A 360 14.84 1.50 8.98
N THR A 361 15.23 2.10 10.11
CA THR A 361 14.52 3.27 10.66
C THR A 361 14.58 4.48 9.74
N TYR A 362 15.69 4.74 9.03
CA TYR A 362 15.78 5.83 8.06
C TYR A 362 14.96 5.56 6.79
N ILE A 363 14.85 4.30 6.36
CA ILE A 363 13.94 3.91 5.27
C ILE A 363 12.49 4.25 5.67
N THR A 364 12.08 3.82 6.86
CA THR A 364 10.71 4.04 7.35
C THR A 364 10.41 5.52 7.60
N ALA A 365 11.29 6.24 8.28
CA ALA A 365 11.12 7.67 8.56
C ALA A 365 11.03 8.50 7.27
N GLY A 366 11.92 8.25 6.30
CA GLY A 366 11.90 8.93 5.00
C GLY A 366 10.60 8.67 4.24
N ARG A 367 10.09 7.43 4.27
CA ARG A 367 8.81 7.08 3.64
C ARG A 367 7.62 7.72 4.33
N CYS A 368 7.56 7.74 5.66
CA CYS A 368 6.48 8.39 6.39
C CYS A 368 6.39 9.89 6.07
N LEU A 369 7.55 10.57 6.01
CA LEU A 369 7.60 11.98 5.65
C LEU A 369 7.22 12.20 4.17
N TRP A 370 7.68 11.32 3.28
CA TRP A 370 7.36 11.36 1.86
C TRP A 370 5.86 11.13 1.57
N THR A 371 5.21 10.16 2.22
CA THR A 371 3.78 9.91 2.03
C THR A 371 2.93 11.10 2.46
N LEU A 372 3.27 11.73 3.59
CA LEU A 372 2.64 12.99 4.00
C LEU A 372 2.92 14.13 3.02
N ALA A 373 4.13 14.18 2.43
CA ALA A 373 4.47 15.20 1.44
C ALA A 373 3.67 15.07 0.15
N ARG A 374 3.43 13.83 -0.30
CA ARG A 374 2.61 13.52 -1.48
C ARG A 374 1.18 14.03 -1.34
N ASP A 375 0.63 13.97 -0.14
CA ASP A 375 -0.74 14.43 0.16
C ASP A 375 -0.79 15.91 0.61
N GLU A 376 0.28 16.67 0.34
CA GLU A 376 0.44 18.09 0.70
C GLU A 376 0.27 18.40 2.21
N ALA A 377 0.51 17.41 3.08
CA ALA A 377 0.32 17.53 4.52
C ALA A 377 1.52 18.16 5.26
N VAL A 378 2.63 18.42 4.57
CA VAL A 378 3.90 18.94 5.15
C VAL A 378 4.35 20.26 4.52
N PRO A 379 5.13 21.08 5.24
CA PRO A 379 5.78 22.23 4.63
C PRO A 379 6.77 21.79 3.54
N PHE A 380 6.87 22.56 2.46
CA PHE A 380 7.72 22.23 1.31
C PHE A 380 7.37 20.89 0.64
N SER A 381 6.08 20.50 0.64
CA SER A 381 5.57 19.30 -0.04
C SER A 381 6.11 19.16 -1.46
N ASN A 382 6.16 20.25 -2.23
CA ASN A 382 6.70 20.32 -3.60
C ASN A 382 8.13 19.80 -3.75
N TRP A 383 8.95 19.83 -2.70
CA TRP A 383 10.32 19.30 -2.71
C TRP A 383 10.40 17.93 -2.05
N LEU A 384 9.67 17.71 -0.95
CA LEU A 384 9.73 16.47 -0.17
C LEU A 384 9.04 15.27 -0.82
N HIS A 385 8.04 15.48 -1.69
CA HIS A 385 7.33 14.38 -2.38
C HIS A 385 8.10 13.78 -3.56
N ILE A 386 9.20 14.40 -4.01
CA ILE A 386 9.91 13.99 -5.22
C ILE A 386 10.70 12.70 -4.98
N ILE A 387 10.50 11.69 -5.83
CA ILE A 387 11.37 10.50 -5.91
C ILE A 387 12.54 10.80 -6.85
N HIS A 388 13.77 10.47 -6.41
CA HIS A 388 14.96 10.74 -7.21
C HIS A 388 15.05 9.82 -8.44
N PRO A 389 15.12 10.33 -9.69
CA PRO A 389 15.04 9.52 -10.91
C PRO A 389 16.11 8.43 -11.02
N HIS A 390 17.35 8.73 -10.60
CA HIS A 390 18.46 7.78 -10.69
C HIS A 390 18.50 6.76 -9.53
N HIS A 391 18.05 7.16 -8.34
CA HIS A 391 18.19 6.35 -7.12
C HIS A 391 16.89 5.63 -6.73
N LYS A 392 15.75 6.01 -7.33
CA LYS A 392 14.41 5.43 -7.13
C LYS A 392 14.01 5.37 -5.64
N ASN A 393 14.30 6.43 -4.89
CA ASN A 393 13.98 6.57 -3.46
C ASN A 393 13.58 8.02 -3.12
N PRO A 394 12.89 8.27 -1.98
CA PRO A 394 12.50 9.60 -1.54
C PRO A 394 13.70 10.35 -0.91
N LEU A 395 14.68 10.69 -1.75
CA LEU A 395 15.97 11.26 -1.35
C LEU A 395 15.82 12.52 -0.49
N ASN A 396 14.97 13.46 -0.91
CA ASN A 396 14.77 14.73 -0.21
C ASN A 396 14.17 14.54 1.19
N ALA A 397 13.18 13.65 1.32
CA ALA A 397 12.56 13.32 2.60
C ALA A 397 13.55 12.63 3.56
N THR A 398 14.33 11.66 3.06
CA THR A 398 15.34 10.98 3.89
C THR A 398 16.45 11.94 4.35
N ILE A 399 16.90 12.87 3.49
CA ILE A 399 17.86 13.92 3.89
C ILE A 399 17.27 14.81 4.98
N ALA A 400 16.00 15.23 4.84
CA ALA A 400 15.33 16.02 5.85
C ALA A 400 15.29 15.27 7.20
N CYS A 401 14.95 13.97 7.21
CA CYS A 401 15.02 13.14 8.40
C CYS A 401 16.43 13.08 9.00
N GLY A 402 17.48 12.94 8.19
CA GLY A 402 18.88 12.95 8.65
C GLY A 402 19.31 14.29 9.28
N ILE A 403 18.86 15.42 8.70
CA ILE A 403 19.08 16.76 9.26
C ILE A 403 18.34 16.91 10.60
N PHE A 404 17.06 16.53 10.65
CA PHE A 404 16.29 16.56 11.91
C PHE A 404 16.94 15.70 12.98
N SER A 405 17.32 14.45 12.67
CA SER A 405 18.07 13.58 13.59
C SER A 405 19.37 14.23 14.05
N THR A 406 20.12 14.92 13.17
CA THR A 406 21.35 15.64 13.56
C THR A 406 21.05 16.74 14.58
N ILE A 407 19.98 17.51 14.38
CA ILE A 407 19.54 18.56 15.32
C ILE A 407 19.15 17.94 16.67
N LEU A 408 18.39 16.84 16.67
CA LEU A 408 18.02 16.14 17.92
C LEU A 408 19.26 15.60 18.65
N GLY A 409 20.28 15.15 17.90
CA GLY A 409 21.56 14.68 18.46
C GLY A 409 22.30 15.73 19.28
N VAL A 410 22.18 17.03 18.94
CA VAL A 410 22.84 18.12 19.69
C VAL A 410 22.40 18.14 21.15
N ILE A 411 21.15 17.77 21.44
CA ILE A 411 20.61 17.70 22.80
C ILE A 411 21.43 16.73 23.67
N TYR A 412 21.96 15.66 23.08
CA TYR A 412 22.79 14.68 23.80
C TYR A 412 24.03 15.31 24.44
N VAL A 413 24.64 16.31 23.79
CA VAL A 413 25.81 17.04 24.31
C VAL A 413 25.45 17.78 25.60
N GLY A 414 24.28 18.42 25.62
CA GLY A 414 23.77 19.14 26.78
C GLY A 414 23.28 18.21 27.90
N SER A 415 22.48 17.20 27.55
CA SER A 415 21.89 16.25 28.51
C SER A 415 21.57 14.92 27.85
N SER A 416 22.22 13.84 28.32
CA SER A 416 21.91 12.47 27.92
C SER A 416 20.52 12.05 28.40
N THR A 417 20.05 12.52 29.56
CA THR A 417 18.69 12.27 30.04
C THR A 417 17.63 12.90 29.14
N ALA A 418 17.83 14.16 28.75
CA ALA A 418 16.90 14.85 27.85
C ALA A 418 16.86 14.17 26.48
N PHE A 419 17.98 13.64 26.01
CA PHE A 419 18.00 12.82 24.81
C PHE A 419 17.31 11.45 25.00
N ASN A 420 17.52 10.77 26.13
CA ASN A 420 16.86 9.48 26.41
C ASN A 420 15.34 9.61 26.45
N ALA A 421 14.80 10.81 26.72
CA ALA A 421 13.37 11.07 26.59
C ALA A 421 12.83 10.81 25.17
N PHE A 422 13.66 10.82 24.12
CA PHE A 422 13.23 10.41 22.77
C PHE A 422 12.80 8.95 22.69
N VAL A 423 13.31 8.07 23.57
CA VAL A 423 12.85 6.67 23.68
C VAL A 423 11.39 6.64 24.14
N GLY A 424 11.04 7.41 25.18
CA GLY A 424 9.67 7.54 25.67
C GLY A 424 8.76 8.25 24.66
N SER A 425 9.23 9.34 24.06
CA SER A 425 8.49 10.05 23.01
C SER A 425 8.22 9.20 21.78
N PHE A 426 9.18 8.36 21.36
CA PHE A 426 8.98 7.38 20.29
C PHE A 426 7.78 6.49 20.59
N VAL A 427 7.78 5.82 21.76
CA VAL A 427 6.72 4.90 22.16
C VAL A 427 5.37 5.63 22.27
N VAL A 428 5.35 6.82 22.88
CA VAL A 428 4.13 7.63 23.05
C VAL A 428 3.54 8.05 21.70
N LEU A 429 4.35 8.64 20.82
CA LEU A 429 3.88 9.12 19.51
C LEU A 429 3.42 7.96 18.62
N LEU A 430 4.17 6.86 18.61
CA LEU A 430 3.85 5.69 17.81
C LEU A 430 2.53 5.05 18.27
N THR A 431 2.35 4.85 19.58
CA THR A 431 1.10 4.28 20.10
C THR A 431 -0.09 5.22 19.95
N LEU A 432 0.09 6.55 20.08
CA LEU A 432 -0.95 7.54 19.76
C LEU A 432 -1.40 7.44 18.29
N SER A 433 -0.47 7.20 17.37
CA SER A 433 -0.80 6.97 15.96
C SER A 433 -1.68 5.72 15.78
N TYR A 434 -1.37 4.62 16.49
CA TYR A 434 -2.19 3.41 16.45
C TYR A 434 -3.57 3.62 17.07
N LEU A 435 -3.65 4.37 18.17
CA LEU A 435 -4.92 4.74 18.81
C LEU A 435 -5.81 5.50 17.84
N ALA A 436 -5.25 6.42 17.04
CA ALA A 436 -5.99 7.18 16.04
C ALA A 436 -6.56 6.31 14.91
N SER A 437 -5.98 5.12 14.65
CA SER A 437 -6.55 4.15 13.71
C SER A 437 -7.56 3.20 14.39
N ILE A 438 -7.22 2.63 15.56
CA ILE A 438 -7.98 1.54 16.19
C ILE A 438 -9.24 2.06 16.90
N LEU A 439 -9.16 3.21 17.58
CA LEU A 439 -10.29 3.73 18.36
C LEU A 439 -11.50 4.09 17.47
N PRO A 440 -11.33 4.83 16.35
CA PRO A 440 -12.45 5.10 15.46
C PRO A 440 -12.97 3.83 14.78
N PHE A 441 -12.11 2.83 14.53
CA PHE A 441 -12.52 1.55 13.95
C PHE A 441 -13.52 0.78 14.84
N ILE A 442 -13.39 0.91 16.18
CA ILE A 442 -14.37 0.39 17.13
C ILE A 442 -15.69 1.15 17.02
N PHE A 443 -15.63 2.50 17.06
CA PHE A 443 -16.84 3.34 17.09
C PHE A 443 -17.65 3.33 15.80
N THR A 444 -17.00 3.13 14.65
CA THR A 444 -17.67 3.02 13.35
C THR A 444 -18.23 1.62 13.08
N GLY A 445 -18.00 0.67 13.99
CA GLY A 445 -18.69 -0.62 13.98
C GLY A 445 -17.92 -1.77 13.36
N ARG A 446 -16.58 -1.67 13.19
CA ARG A 446 -15.67 -2.68 12.59
C ARG A 446 -16.20 -3.33 11.29
N PHE A 447 -15.64 -2.96 10.14
CA PHE A 447 -16.12 -3.44 8.83
C PHE A 447 -17.61 -3.16 8.61
N ASN A 448 -18.03 -1.93 8.92
CA ASN A 448 -19.41 -1.54 8.79
C ASN A 448 -19.70 -1.19 7.33
N HIS A 449 -20.38 -2.09 6.65
CA HIS A 449 -20.89 -1.94 5.30
C HIS A 449 -22.42 -1.83 5.35
N SER A 450 -22.93 -0.81 6.05
CA SER A 450 -24.37 -0.53 6.01
C SER A 450 -24.75 -0.07 4.60
N SER A 451 -25.67 -0.81 3.98
CA SER A 451 -26.24 -0.52 2.67
C SER A 451 -27.11 0.73 2.70
N GLN A 452 -27.00 1.53 1.64
CA GLN A 452 -27.85 2.63 1.18
C GLN A 452 -27.55 4.07 1.63
N ASP A 453 -26.81 4.34 2.70
CA ASP A 453 -26.35 5.72 2.99
C ASP A 453 -24.94 5.72 3.61
N LEU A 454 -23.99 6.42 2.95
CA LEU A 454 -22.70 6.80 3.54
C LEU A 454 -22.96 7.84 4.65
N GLY A 455 -23.54 7.39 5.76
CA GLY A 455 -23.62 8.20 6.98
C GLY A 455 -22.22 8.71 7.35
N PRO A 456 -22.11 9.83 8.09
CA PRO A 456 -20.82 10.50 8.38
C PRO A 456 -19.77 9.63 9.09
N TYR A 457 -20.19 8.48 9.62
CA TYR A 457 -19.40 7.52 10.38
C TYR A 457 -19.27 6.14 9.70
N ASN A 458 -19.77 5.99 8.46
CA ASN A 458 -19.57 4.78 7.68
C ASN A 458 -18.13 4.76 7.14
N ASN A 459 -17.34 3.75 7.51
CA ASN A 459 -15.94 3.64 7.11
C ASN A 459 -15.75 2.90 5.77
N GLY A 460 -16.80 2.29 5.20
CA GLY A 460 -16.76 1.60 3.91
C GLY A 460 -15.79 0.41 3.84
N MET A 461 -15.28 -0.06 4.99
CA MET A 461 -14.20 -1.03 5.03
C MET A 461 -14.71 -2.45 4.80
N ILE A 462 -14.02 -3.18 3.92
CA ILE A 462 -14.27 -4.59 3.63
C ILE A 462 -13.22 -5.44 4.35
N PRO A 463 -13.59 -6.57 4.98
CA PRO A 463 -12.61 -7.45 5.59
C PRO A 463 -11.55 -7.97 4.62
N GLY A 464 -10.31 -8.05 5.10
CA GLY A 464 -9.20 -8.65 4.36
C GLY A 464 -9.03 -10.15 4.60
N TRP A 465 -7.90 -10.72 4.18
CA TRP A 465 -7.58 -12.15 4.36
C TRP A 465 -7.52 -12.57 5.85
N PHE A 466 -6.83 -11.77 6.67
CA PHE A 466 -6.87 -11.87 8.12
C PHE A 466 -7.99 -10.98 8.66
N GLN A 467 -8.93 -11.60 9.38
CA GLN A 467 -10.02 -10.95 10.09
C GLN A 467 -10.25 -11.71 11.41
N MET A 468 -10.35 -10.97 12.50
CA MET A 468 -10.84 -11.48 13.77
C MET A 468 -12.36 -11.44 13.77
N ASN A 469 -13.00 -12.50 14.28
CA ASN A 469 -14.46 -12.50 14.46
C ASN A 469 -14.91 -11.29 15.31
N ASN A 470 -16.20 -10.96 15.24
CA ASN A 470 -16.70 -9.73 15.87
C ASN A 470 -16.39 -9.64 17.37
N ILE A 471 -16.69 -10.70 18.14
CA ILE A 471 -16.46 -10.71 19.59
C ILE A 471 -14.98 -10.55 19.92
N VAL A 472 -14.12 -11.35 19.30
CA VAL A 472 -12.67 -11.34 19.56
C VAL A 472 -12.09 -10.00 19.15
N GLY A 473 -12.36 -9.52 17.94
CA GLY A 473 -11.71 -8.29 17.50
C GLY A 473 -12.23 -7.03 18.20
N TYR A 474 -13.50 -6.98 18.66
CA TYR A 474 -13.92 -5.89 19.55
C TYR A 474 -13.17 -5.95 20.88
N THR A 475 -13.05 -7.14 21.46
CA THR A 475 -12.32 -7.35 22.73
C THR A 475 -10.85 -6.93 22.60
N VAL A 476 -10.17 -7.43 21.56
CA VAL A 476 -8.77 -7.12 21.27
C VAL A 476 -8.60 -5.61 21.05
N ASN A 477 -9.41 -4.98 20.18
CA ASN A 477 -9.30 -3.56 19.89
C ASN A 477 -9.58 -2.68 21.12
N ILE A 478 -10.56 -3.03 21.96
CA ILE A 478 -10.89 -2.29 23.19
C ILE A 478 -9.72 -2.37 24.18
N ILE A 479 -9.17 -3.57 24.42
CA ILE A 479 -8.04 -3.75 25.33
C ILE A 479 -6.80 -2.99 24.80
N SER A 480 -6.54 -3.05 23.49
CA SER A 480 -5.47 -2.28 22.84
C SER A 480 -5.63 -0.77 23.08
N CYS A 481 -6.82 -0.21 22.86
CA CYS A 481 -7.07 1.22 23.09
C CYS A 481 -6.93 1.60 24.57
N LEU A 482 -7.46 0.79 25.50
CA LEU A 482 -7.35 1.04 26.94
C LEU A 482 -5.89 1.02 27.40
N TYR A 483 -5.12 0.03 26.93
CA TYR A 483 -3.67 -0.03 27.17
C TYR A 483 -2.98 1.26 26.70
N ILE A 484 -3.20 1.67 25.45
CA ILE A 484 -2.54 2.87 24.90
C ILE A 484 -2.89 4.13 25.72
N ILE A 485 -4.18 4.33 26.02
CA ILE A 485 -4.65 5.52 26.75
C ILE A 485 -4.00 5.61 28.14
N VAL A 486 -3.88 4.48 28.85
CA VAL A 486 -3.27 4.46 30.18
C VAL A 486 -1.75 4.65 30.09
N PHE A 487 -1.08 3.91 29.21
CA PHE A 487 0.38 3.87 29.18
C PHE A 487 1.03 5.10 28.54
N VAL A 488 0.36 5.79 27.62
CA VAL A 488 0.82 7.11 27.14
C VAL A 488 1.00 8.09 28.30
N VAL A 489 0.12 8.04 29.30
CA VAL A 489 0.22 8.87 30.50
C VAL A 489 1.32 8.36 31.44
N ILE A 490 1.38 7.05 31.70
CA ILE A 490 2.38 6.46 32.61
C ILE A 490 3.81 6.69 32.08
N TYR A 491 4.06 6.51 30.79
CA TYR A 491 5.38 6.72 30.18
C TYR A 491 5.85 8.18 30.20
N CYS A 492 4.96 9.11 30.55
CA CYS A 492 5.27 10.52 30.74
C CYS A 492 5.69 10.88 32.18
N PHE A 493 5.58 9.97 33.14
CA PHE A 493 6.01 10.23 34.52
C PHE A 493 7.54 10.32 34.63
N PRO A 494 8.06 11.11 35.60
CA PRO A 494 9.49 11.14 35.92
C PRO A 494 10.05 9.75 36.18
N TYR A 495 11.27 9.48 35.69
CA TYR A 495 11.94 8.19 35.88
C TYR A 495 12.21 7.85 37.35
N SER A 496 12.42 8.87 38.17
CA SER A 496 12.59 8.71 39.62
C SER A 496 12.15 9.97 40.37
N ILE A 497 11.96 9.83 41.68
CA ILE A 497 11.66 10.92 42.63
C ILE A 497 12.71 10.88 43.76
N PRO A 498 13.29 12.04 44.15
CA PRO A 498 13.07 13.37 43.59
C PRO A 498 13.76 13.56 42.23
N PHE A 499 13.18 14.39 41.36
CA PHE A 499 13.76 14.77 40.07
C PHE A 499 14.08 16.26 40.01
N ASN A 500 14.99 16.64 39.11
CA ASN A 500 15.31 18.02 38.75
C ASN A 500 15.37 18.15 37.22
N ALA A 501 15.69 19.33 36.70
CA ALA A 501 15.78 19.57 35.25
C ALA A 501 16.80 18.66 34.52
N ALA A 502 17.81 18.12 35.21
CA ALA A 502 18.77 17.21 34.60
C ALA A 502 18.29 15.74 34.59
N SER A 503 17.39 15.35 35.51
CA SER A 503 16.91 13.97 35.68
C SER A 503 15.44 13.75 35.28
N MET A 504 14.71 14.81 34.89
CA MET A 504 13.31 14.72 34.51
C MET A 504 13.10 13.95 33.21
N ASN A 505 12.01 13.18 33.15
CA ASN A 505 11.53 12.60 31.91
C ASN A 505 10.87 13.68 31.03
N TYR A 506 11.51 14.01 29.91
CA TYR A 506 11.03 15.03 28.97
C TYR A 506 10.06 14.50 27.90
N SER A 507 9.61 13.24 28.02
CA SER A 507 8.80 12.59 26.98
C SER A 507 7.47 13.33 26.73
N CYS A 508 6.81 13.81 27.79
CA CYS A 508 5.57 14.57 27.70
C CYS A 508 5.76 15.93 27.02
N LEU A 509 6.88 16.60 27.30
CA LEU A 509 7.21 17.89 26.70
C LEU A 509 7.44 17.72 25.19
N ILE A 510 8.26 16.73 24.81
CA ILE A 510 8.60 16.47 23.41
C ILE A 510 7.36 16.02 22.63
N ALA A 511 6.64 14.99 23.11
CA ALA A 511 5.45 14.49 22.44
C ALA A 511 4.33 15.55 22.38
N GLY A 512 4.14 16.32 23.46
CA GLY A 512 3.21 17.44 23.52
C GLY A 512 3.58 18.56 22.55
N ALA A 513 4.84 18.99 22.52
CA ALA A 513 5.30 20.05 21.62
C ALA A 513 5.15 19.66 20.14
N LEU A 514 5.49 18.43 19.77
CA LEU A 514 5.33 17.92 18.40
C LEU A 514 3.85 17.79 18.01
N SER A 515 2.99 17.37 18.96
CA SER A 515 1.53 17.33 18.74
C SER A 515 0.94 18.74 18.56
N ILE A 516 1.36 19.70 19.38
CA ILE A 516 0.95 21.10 19.26
C ILE A 516 1.43 21.68 17.93
N ALA A 517 2.67 21.41 17.51
CA ALA A 517 3.19 21.85 16.22
C ALA A 517 2.35 21.30 15.05
N SER A 518 2.01 20.01 15.08
CA SER A 518 1.10 19.40 14.09
C SER A 518 -0.30 20.03 14.11
N GLY A 519 -0.82 20.37 15.30
CA GLY A 519 -2.10 21.05 15.47
C GLY A 519 -2.11 22.48 14.95
N ILE A 520 -1.05 23.25 15.20
CA ILE A 520 -0.88 24.60 14.63
C ILE A 520 -0.83 24.49 13.10
N TRP A 521 -0.09 23.51 12.57
CA TRP A 521 -0.02 23.28 11.13
C TRP A 521 -1.38 22.87 10.54
N TRP A 522 -2.17 22.06 11.25
CA TRP A 522 -3.55 21.74 10.88
C TRP A 522 -4.43 22.99 10.79
N LEU A 523 -4.30 23.94 11.72
CA LEU A 523 -5.07 25.19 11.66
C LEU A 523 -4.71 26.05 10.44
N ILE A 524 -3.48 25.94 9.93
CA ILE A 524 -3.01 26.68 8.77
C ILE A 524 -3.41 26.00 7.45
N LYS A 525 -3.27 24.67 7.36
CA LYS A 525 -3.40 23.92 6.09
C LYS A 525 -4.54 22.90 6.02
N GLY A 526 -5.15 22.54 7.16
CA GLY A 526 -6.15 21.48 7.25
C GLY A 526 -7.44 21.74 6.47
N GLY A 527 -7.75 23.01 6.18
CA GLY A 527 -8.90 23.38 5.34
C GLY A 527 -8.76 22.96 3.88
N ASP A 528 -7.55 23.08 3.32
CA ASP A 528 -7.24 22.70 1.93
C ASP A 528 -6.91 21.21 1.80
N TYR A 529 -6.58 20.57 2.93
CA TYR A 529 -6.14 19.19 2.97
C TYR A 529 -7.27 18.23 2.59
N LYS A 530 -7.00 17.40 1.57
CA LYS A 530 -7.94 16.39 1.08
C LYS A 530 -7.79 15.06 1.80
N GLY A 531 -6.59 14.76 2.29
CA GLY A 531 -6.21 13.47 2.85
C GLY A 531 -6.11 12.37 1.81
N PRO A 532 -5.61 11.20 2.21
CA PRO A 532 -5.50 10.06 1.32
C PRO A 532 -6.93 9.61 1.04
N GLN A 533 -7.36 9.74 -0.21
CA GLN A 533 -8.62 9.15 -0.60
C GLN A 533 -8.41 7.65 -0.56
N ALA A 534 -9.21 6.94 0.25
CA ALA A 534 -9.44 5.55 -0.04
C ALA A 534 -9.81 5.50 -1.53
N GLY A 535 -9.13 4.68 -2.33
CA GLY A 535 -9.76 4.19 -3.54
C GLY A 535 -11.02 3.45 -3.07
N ILE A 536 -12.11 4.19 -2.84
CA ILE A 536 -13.43 3.65 -2.59
C ILE A 536 -13.87 3.12 -3.95
N TYR A 537 -13.29 1.98 -4.29
CA TYR A 537 -13.76 1.14 -5.36
C TYR A 537 -15.17 0.69 -4.99
N GLY A 538 -16.16 1.35 -5.58
CA GLY A 538 -17.57 0.97 -5.41
C GLY A 538 -18.57 2.08 -5.11
N GLN A 539 -18.34 3.34 -5.51
CA GLN A 539 -19.49 4.24 -5.69
C GLN A 539 -20.28 3.80 -6.93
N SER A 540 -21.27 2.92 -6.72
CA SER A 540 -22.50 2.96 -7.50
C SER A 540 -23.30 4.15 -6.98
N GLU A 541 -23.48 5.18 -7.82
CA GLU A 541 -24.43 6.27 -7.53
C GLU A 541 -25.84 5.69 -7.41
N VAL A 542 -26.73 6.36 -6.66
CA VAL A 542 -28.12 5.93 -6.47
C VAL A 542 -29.00 7.03 -7.05
N ASP A 543 -29.97 6.69 -7.88
CA ASP A 543 -30.89 7.67 -8.46
C ASP A 543 -31.89 8.20 -7.41
N SER A 544 -32.67 9.21 -7.78
CA SER A 544 -33.68 9.83 -6.92
C SER A 544 -34.78 8.89 -6.41
N ASP A 545 -34.86 7.66 -6.94
CA ASP A 545 -35.85 6.64 -6.59
C ASP A 545 -35.24 5.50 -5.73
N GLY A 546 -33.99 5.63 -5.27
CA GLY A 546 -33.36 4.68 -4.34
C GLY A 546 -32.83 3.39 -4.99
N ARG A 547 -32.62 3.39 -6.32
CA ARG A 547 -32.05 2.25 -7.04
C ARG A 547 -30.54 2.43 -7.24
N ASN A 548 -29.75 1.39 -6.95
CA ASN A 548 -28.33 1.37 -7.30
C ASN A 548 -28.18 1.60 -8.81
N VAL A 549 -27.58 2.72 -9.21
CA VAL A 549 -27.07 2.93 -10.57
C VAL A 549 -25.82 2.07 -10.69
N LEU A 550 -26.02 0.81 -11.06
CA LEU A 550 -24.91 -0.06 -11.45
C LEU A 550 -24.35 0.48 -12.78
N ASN A 551 -23.27 1.25 -12.69
CA ASN A 551 -22.56 1.83 -13.83
C ASN A 551 -22.28 0.75 -14.89
N GLY A 552 -22.67 1.02 -16.14
CA GLY A 552 -22.49 0.08 -17.23
C GLY A 552 -21.03 -0.02 -17.67
N ILE A 553 -20.63 -1.16 -18.24
CA ILE A 553 -19.30 -1.40 -18.84
C ILE A 553 -18.91 -0.26 -19.80
N GLY A 554 -19.87 0.34 -20.50
CA GLY A 554 -19.61 1.44 -21.44
C GLY A 554 -19.11 2.73 -20.80
N LEU A 555 -19.66 3.11 -19.64
CA LEU A 555 -19.24 4.31 -18.92
C LEU A 555 -17.81 4.15 -18.40
N GLN A 556 -17.52 2.99 -17.81
CA GLN A 556 -16.19 2.69 -17.29
C GLN A 556 -15.15 2.55 -18.41
N LEU A 557 -15.48 1.91 -19.54
CA LEU A 557 -14.61 1.88 -20.72
C LEU A 557 -14.30 3.30 -21.21
N THR A 558 -15.32 4.17 -21.28
CA THR A 558 -15.16 5.56 -21.70
C THR A 558 -14.26 6.34 -20.74
N SER A 559 -14.47 6.19 -19.43
CA SER A 559 -13.62 6.78 -18.39
C SER A 559 -12.16 6.33 -18.51
N THR A 560 -11.91 5.03 -18.66
CA THR A 560 -10.58 4.46 -18.83
C THR A 560 -9.91 4.94 -20.12
N LEU A 561 -10.64 5.05 -21.21
CA LEU A 561 -10.13 5.53 -22.49
C LEU A 561 -9.78 7.02 -22.47
N LEU A 562 -10.54 7.84 -21.75
CA LEU A 562 -10.26 9.27 -21.57
C LEU A 562 -9.01 9.54 -20.75
N GLN A 563 -8.53 8.56 -19.97
CA GLN A 563 -7.23 8.66 -19.28
C GLN A 563 -6.03 8.43 -20.22
N ARG A 564 -6.24 8.00 -21.47
CA ARG A 564 -5.18 7.96 -22.47
C ARG A 564 -4.98 9.35 -23.03
N GLU A 565 -3.75 9.82 -23.13
CA GLU A 565 -3.46 11.12 -23.74
C GLU A 565 -3.74 11.13 -25.25
N ASN A 566 -3.98 12.34 -25.79
CA ASN A 566 -4.21 12.58 -27.22
C ASN A 566 -5.25 11.64 -27.85
N THR A 567 -6.28 11.29 -27.08
CA THR A 567 -7.30 10.32 -27.48
C THR A 567 -8.66 11.01 -27.57
N ILE A 568 -9.29 10.91 -28.75
CA ILE A 568 -10.68 11.35 -28.92
C ILE A 568 -11.57 10.14 -28.66
N VAL A 569 -12.39 10.23 -27.62
CA VAL A 569 -13.39 9.23 -27.29
C VAL A 569 -14.76 9.77 -27.72
N ILE A 570 -15.40 9.09 -28.64
CA ILE A 570 -16.76 9.38 -29.06
C ILE A 570 -17.69 8.38 -28.36
N ALA A 571 -18.47 8.88 -27.41
CA ALA A 571 -19.49 8.11 -26.71
C ALA A 571 -20.86 8.36 -27.35
N THR A 572 -21.63 7.30 -27.58
CA THR A 572 -22.95 7.43 -28.21
C THR A 572 -24.08 7.09 -27.25
N LYS A 573 -25.11 7.94 -27.16
CA LYS A 573 -26.35 7.69 -26.40
C LYS A 573 -27.54 7.39 -27.30
N ARG A 574 -28.55 6.66 -26.81
CA ARG A 574 -29.70 6.19 -27.61
C ARG A 574 -30.77 7.26 -27.84
N ALA A 575 -30.97 8.16 -26.89
CA ALA A 575 -31.97 9.20 -26.99
C ALA A 575 -31.41 10.53 -26.50
N ILE A 576 -31.96 11.62 -27.03
CA ILE A 576 -31.60 12.97 -26.59
C ILE A 576 -31.92 13.14 -25.10
N SER A 577 -33.01 12.50 -24.65
CA SER A 577 -33.47 12.47 -23.26
C SER A 577 -32.63 11.60 -22.32
N THR A 578 -31.68 10.80 -22.82
CA THR A 578 -30.74 10.08 -21.95
C THR A 578 -29.79 11.08 -21.31
N ASP A 579 -29.74 11.10 -19.98
CA ASP A 579 -28.83 11.95 -19.22
C ASP A 579 -27.37 11.62 -19.57
N SER A 580 -26.57 12.67 -19.82
CA SER A 580 -25.15 12.59 -20.13
C SER A 580 -24.28 13.28 -19.07
N SER A 581 -24.87 13.71 -17.95
CA SER A 581 -24.18 14.43 -16.88
C SER A 581 -22.98 13.66 -16.31
N GLU A 582 -23.09 12.34 -16.16
CA GLU A 582 -21.99 11.47 -15.72
C GLU A 582 -20.82 11.44 -16.71
N LEU A 583 -21.12 11.31 -18.02
CA LEU A 583 -20.11 11.33 -19.09
C LEU A 583 -19.39 12.67 -19.16
N GLU A 584 -20.13 13.77 -19.02
CA GLU A 584 -19.59 15.13 -19.08
C GLU A 584 -18.66 15.45 -17.91
N ARG A 585 -18.82 14.77 -16.76
CA ARG A 585 -17.99 14.93 -15.55
C ARG A 585 -16.72 14.09 -15.56
N LEU A 586 -16.54 13.19 -16.53
CA LEU A 586 -15.36 12.32 -16.59
C LEU A 586 -14.07 13.15 -16.71
N SER A 587 -13.05 12.78 -15.93
CA SER A 587 -11.71 13.34 -16.06
C SER A 587 -11.11 12.96 -17.41
N LYS A 588 -10.31 13.86 -17.99
CA LYS A 588 -9.67 13.68 -19.29
C LYS A 588 -8.17 13.89 -19.15
N ALA A 589 -7.37 13.02 -19.72
CA ALA A 589 -5.93 13.20 -19.83
C ALA A 589 -5.57 14.33 -20.80
N GLN A 590 -4.30 14.74 -20.80
CA GLN A 590 -3.84 15.84 -21.63
C GLN A 590 -4.06 15.54 -23.13
N GLY A 591 -4.66 16.51 -23.83
CA GLY A 591 -4.95 16.39 -25.27
C GLY A 591 -6.11 15.46 -25.61
N SER A 592 -6.84 14.95 -24.62
CA SER A 592 -7.96 14.03 -24.84
C SER A 592 -9.31 14.73 -24.81
N GLU A 593 -10.19 14.28 -25.69
CA GLU A 593 -11.49 14.91 -25.93
C GLU A 593 -12.60 13.87 -25.83
N LEU A 594 -13.73 14.28 -25.26
CA LEU A 594 -14.95 13.49 -25.22
C LEU A 594 -15.99 14.13 -26.13
N ILE A 595 -16.44 13.40 -27.14
CA ILE A 595 -17.54 13.79 -28.03
C ILE A 595 -18.75 12.92 -27.71
N ILE A 596 -19.87 13.52 -27.34
CA ILE A 596 -21.11 12.78 -27.04
C ILE A 596 -22.09 12.95 -28.20
N LEU A 597 -22.47 11.85 -28.85
CA LEU A 597 -23.43 11.86 -29.96
C LEU A 597 -24.68 11.05 -29.63
N THR A 598 -25.82 11.47 -30.16
CA THR A 598 -27.07 10.70 -30.02
C THR A 598 -27.35 9.87 -31.27
N LEU A 599 -27.55 8.57 -31.11
CA LEU A 599 -28.04 7.63 -32.11
C LEU A 599 -29.57 7.54 -31.94
N GLY A 600 -30.33 8.49 -32.49
CA GLY A 600 -31.78 8.55 -32.33
C GLY A 600 -32.48 7.24 -32.71
N SER A 601 -33.65 6.98 -32.11
CA SER A 601 -34.44 5.78 -32.43
C SER A 601 -35.07 5.87 -33.81
N ASP A 602 -34.81 4.89 -34.68
CA ASP A 602 -35.51 4.70 -35.96
C ASP A 602 -37.00 4.31 -35.82
N ILE A 603 -37.60 4.52 -34.64
CA ILE A 603 -38.97 4.09 -34.33
C ILE A 603 -39.75 5.31 -33.80
N GLY A 604 -40.57 5.93 -34.66
CA GLY A 604 -41.68 6.81 -34.25
C GLY A 604 -41.74 8.21 -34.87
N ASP A 605 -42.74 8.42 -35.73
CA ASP A 605 -43.39 9.68 -36.15
C ASP A 605 -42.61 10.75 -36.92
N GLY A 606 -42.56 10.58 -38.25
CA GLY A 606 -43.09 11.54 -39.25
C GLY A 606 -42.63 13.00 -39.27
N LYS A 607 -41.71 13.43 -38.41
CA LYS A 607 -41.19 14.81 -38.31
C LYS A 607 -39.66 14.75 -38.34
N GLU A 608 -39.07 15.60 -39.18
CA GLU A 608 -37.63 15.75 -39.50
C GLU A 608 -36.67 14.72 -38.84
N LYS A 609 -36.15 13.80 -39.67
CA LYS A 609 -35.05 12.89 -39.31
C LYS A 609 -33.77 13.69 -38.97
N LYS A 610 -33.63 14.14 -37.73
CA LYS A 610 -32.39 14.71 -37.19
C LYS A 610 -31.83 13.76 -36.13
N ASN A 611 -30.51 13.55 -36.13
CA ASN A 611 -29.77 12.68 -35.22
C ASN A 611 -30.00 11.18 -35.41
N THR A 612 -30.25 10.70 -36.63
CA THR A 612 -30.37 9.25 -36.92
C THR A 612 -29.00 8.58 -37.00
N VAL A 613 -28.93 7.26 -37.15
CA VAL A 613 -27.64 6.60 -37.37
C VAL A 613 -27.08 6.95 -38.76
N ASP A 614 -27.95 7.25 -39.74
CA ASP A 614 -27.56 7.56 -41.13
C ASP A 614 -26.78 8.88 -41.28
N ASP A 615 -27.04 9.88 -40.42
CA ASP A 615 -26.34 11.17 -40.42
C ASP A 615 -25.05 11.16 -39.56
N LEU A 616 -24.72 10.02 -38.92
CA LEU A 616 -23.63 9.91 -37.94
C LEU A 616 -22.27 10.29 -38.53
N VAL A 617 -21.98 9.88 -39.76
CA VAL A 617 -20.71 10.21 -40.44
C VAL A 617 -20.58 11.69 -40.70
N GLU A 618 -21.67 12.37 -41.07
CA GLU A 618 -21.68 13.81 -41.30
C GLU A 618 -21.50 14.57 -39.99
N ARG A 619 -22.19 14.14 -38.92
CA ARG A 619 -22.01 14.71 -37.58
C ARG A 619 -20.60 14.54 -37.04
N LEU A 620 -19.98 13.38 -37.24
CA LEU A 620 -18.59 13.13 -36.87
C LEU A 620 -17.63 14.07 -37.62
N LYS A 621 -17.81 14.22 -38.93
CA LYS A 621 -16.99 15.16 -39.73
C LYS A 621 -17.15 16.61 -39.27
N ASN A 622 -18.37 17.02 -38.90
CA ASN A 622 -18.62 18.36 -38.37
C ASN A 622 -17.95 18.61 -37.01
N GLN A 623 -17.69 17.55 -36.24
CA GLN A 623 -16.90 17.59 -35.01
C GLN A 623 -15.39 17.41 -35.27
N GLY A 624 -14.93 17.47 -36.52
CA GLY A 624 -13.52 17.32 -36.88
C GLY A 624 -13.01 15.88 -36.88
N VAL A 625 -13.88 14.88 -36.69
CA VAL A 625 -13.52 13.46 -36.75
C VAL A 625 -13.59 12.98 -38.20
N ASP A 626 -12.43 12.86 -38.82
CA ASP A 626 -12.32 12.44 -40.21
C ASP A 626 -11.89 10.97 -40.36
N ARG A 627 -11.52 10.28 -39.29
CA ARG A 627 -11.09 8.87 -39.25
C ARG A 627 -11.45 8.19 -37.91
N ILE A 628 -11.42 6.86 -37.87
CA ILE A 628 -11.62 6.05 -36.65
C ILE A 628 -10.58 4.94 -36.63
N ASP A 629 -9.90 4.76 -35.49
CA ASP A 629 -8.90 3.70 -35.32
C ASP A 629 -9.47 2.45 -34.64
N THR A 630 -10.34 2.64 -33.65
CA THR A 630 -10.97 1.54 -32.89
C THR A 630 -12.47 1.76 -32.73
N LEU A 631 -13.25 0.76 -33.12
CA LEU A 631 -14.71 0.70 -32.94
C LEU A 631 -15.04 -0.33 -31.86
N ILE A 632 -15.60 0.10 -30.72
CA ILE A 632 -16.03 -0.79 -29.63
C ILE A 632 -17.56 -0.88 -29.59
N LEU A 633 -18.06 -2.04 -30.01
CA LEU A 633 -19.48 -2.39 -30.06
C LEU A 633 -19.89 -3.02 -28.71
N ASN A 634 -20.16 -2.16 -27.73
CA ASN A 634 -20.49 -2.54 -26.34
C ASN A 634 -22.00 -2.55 -26.02
N ALA A 635 -22.85 -2.06 -26.92
CA ALA A 635 -24.29 -2.04 -26.68
C ALA A 635 -24.82 -3.47 -26.41
N GLY A 636 -25.59 -3.62 -25.34
CA GLY A 636 -26.12 -4.90 -24.89
C GLY A 636 -27.48 -4.78 -24.21
N ALA A 637 -28.43 -5.62 -24.61
CA ALA A 637 -29.66 -5.87 -23.87
C ALA A 637 -29.67 -7.32 -23.40
N ALA A 638 -29.95 -7.51 -22.10
CA ALA A 638 -30.01 -8.81 -21.44
C ALA A 638 -31.22 -8.83 -20.49
N THR A 639 -32.42 -8.64 -21.04
CA THR A 639 -33.67 -8.45 -20.28
C THR A 639 -34.50 -9.73 -20.09
N SER A 640 -34.12 -10.84 -20.72
CA SER A 640 -34.84 -12.11 -20.65
C SER A 640 -33.86 -13.27 -20.62
N PHE A 641 -34.01 -14.14 -19.62
CA PHE A 641 -33.22 -15.35 -19.36
C PHE A 641 -34.17 -16.55 -19.21
N GLN A 642 -34.97 -16.79 -20.24
CA GLN A 642 -36.00 -17.81 -20.27
C GLN A 642 -35.57 -19.06 -21.06
N SER A 643 -36.29 -20.15 -20.84
CA SER A 643 -36.12 -21.38 -21.61
C SER A 643 -36.57 -21.20 -23.06
N VAL A 644 -36.18 -22.14 -23.92
CA VAL A 644 -36.59 -22.14 -25.33
C VAL A 644 -38.11 -22.14 -25.50
N ALA A 645 -38.82 -22.83 -24.61
CA ALA A 645 -40.28 -22.94 -24.67
C ALA A 645 -41.01 -21.67 -24.22
N GLU A 646 -40.37 -20.85 -23.37
CA GLU A 646 -40.99 -19.70 -22.71
C GLU A 646 -40.61 -18.36 -23.35
N THR A 647 -39.47 -18.30 -24.04
CA THR A 647 -38.97 -17.07 -24.66
C THR A 647 -39.93 -16.56 -25.73
N SER A 648 -40.46 -15.33 -25.55
CA SER A 648 -41.33 -14.68 -26.53
C SER A 648 -40.56 -14.25 -27.79
N ILE A 649 -41.28 -14.17 -28.92
CA ILE A 649 -40.71 -13.72 -30.19
C ILE A 649 -40.32 -12.23 -30.11
N GLU A 650 -41.09 -11.44 -29.39
CA GLU A 650 -40.86 -10.01 -29.18
C GLU A 650 -39.54 -9.77 -28.42
N GLU A 651 -39.27 -10.54 -27.37
CA GLU A 651 -38.00 -10.47 -26.63
C GLU A 651 -36.81 -10.92 -27.48
N LEU A 652 -37.00 -12.00 -28.26
CA LEU A 652 -35.97 -12.48 -29.18
C LEU A 652 -35.62 -11.40 -30.21
N GLN A 653 -36.63 -10.78 -30.83
CA GLN A 653 -36.45 -9.68 -31.79
C GLN A 653 -35.76 -8.47 -31.16
N ALA A 654 -36.18 -8.08 -29.95
CA ALA A 654 -35.58 -6.94 -29.25
C ALA A 654 -34.09 -7.16 -28.94
N HIS A 655 -33.72 -8.35 -28.43
CA HIS A 655 -32.32 -8.70 -28.16
C HIS A 655 -31.50 -8.76 -29.44
N PHE A 656 -32.04 -9.37 -30.50
CA PHE A 656 -31.36 -9.47 -31.79
C PHE A 656 -31.14 -8.09 -32.43
N GLN A 657 -32.12 -7.20 -32.34
CA GLN A 657 -32.01 -5.84 -32.83
C GLN A 657 -30.83 -5.11 -32.15
N ILE A 658 -30.74 -5.22 -30.82
CA ILE A 658 -29.74 -4.53 -29.99
C ILE A 658 -28.35 -5.14 -30.10
N ASN A 659 -28.24 -6.45 -29.91
CA ASN A 659 -26.95 -7.13 -29.78
C ASN A 659 -26.36 -7.47 -31.15
N THR A 660 -27.17 -7.51 -32.22
CA THR A 660 -26.71 -7.94 -33.56
C THR A 660 -26.92 -6.87 -34.62
N VAL A 661 -28.16 -6.46 -34.86
CA VAL A 661 -28.51 -5.58 -36.00
C VAL A 661 -27.88 -4.20 -35.86
N TRP A 662 -27.95 -3.59 -34.67
CA TRP A 662 -27.36 -2.28 -34.42
C TRP A 662 -25.83 -2.27 -34.56
N PRO A 663 -25.08 -3.21 -33.97
CA PRO A 663 -23.64 -3.36 -34.22
C PRO A 663 -23.28 -3.49 -35.71
N ILE A 664 -24.01 -4.30 -36.47
CA ILE A 664 -23.83 -4.42 -37.93
C ILE A 664 -24.05 -3.07 -38.61
N ARG A 665 -25.15 -2.38 -38.29
CA ARG A 665 -25.51 -1.11 -38.92
C ARG A 665 -24.48 -0.02 -38.63
N ILE A 666 -23.99 0.07 -37.40
CA ILE A 666 -22.96 1.05 -37.02
C ILE A 666 -21.64 0.75 -37.70
N TYR A 667 -21.23 -0.52 -37.76
CA TYR A 667 -20.06 -0.90 -38.55
C TYR A 667 -20.20 -0.48 -40.02
N GLN A 668 -21.32 -0.79 -40.68
CA GLN A 668 -21.55 -0.43 -42.08
C GLN A 668 -21.44 1.08 -42.34
N ILE A 669 -22.00 1.88 -41.43
CA ILE A 669 -22.01 3.35 -41.55
C ILE A 669 -20.64 3.95 -41.28
N LEU A 670 -19.91 3.45 -40.28
CA LEU A 670 -18.59 3.97 -39.89
C LEU A 670 -17.44 3.37 -40.71
N ARG A 671 -17.70 2.31 -41.50
CA ARG A 671 -16.73 1.66 -42.38
C ARG A 671 -15.93 2.65 -43.25
N PRO A 672 -16.50 3.69 -43.87
CA PRO A 672 -15.72 4.66 -44.64
C PRO A 672 -14.69 5.44 -43.81
N LEU A 673 -15.01 5.75 -42.54
CA LEU A 673 -14.07 6.41 -41.62
C LEU A 673 -12.99 5.46 -41.11
N LEU A 674 -13.37 4.19 -40.85
CA LEU A 674 -12.42 3.11 -40.56
C LEU A 674 -11.48 2.86 -41.74
N LEU A 675 -11.89 3.09 -42.99
CA LEU A 675 -11.06 2.81 -44.17
C LEU A 675 -9.99 3.89 -44.48
N LYS A 676 -10.10 5.10 -43.95
CA LYS A 676 -9.14 6.19 -44.24
C LYS A 676 -7.73 5.92 -43.69
N TYR A 677 -6.72 6.45 -44.37
CA TYR A 677 -5.30 6.30 -44.05
C TYR A 677 -4.76 7.56 -43.35
N SER A 678 -3.80 7.39 -42.44
CA SER A 678 -2.97 8.48 -41.92
C SER A 678 -2.01 8.94 -43.03
N SER A 679 -2.21 10.15 -43.56
CA SER A 679 -1.39 10.75 -44.61
C SER A 679 -0.15 11.49 -44.09
N SER A 680 0.18 11.38 -42.81
CA SER A 680 1.30 12.10 -42.18
C SER A 680 2.47 11.17 -41.84
N VAL A 681 3.20 10.68 -42.85
CA VAL A 681 4.62 10.31 -42.71
C VAL A 681 5.35 10.84 -43.95
N SER A 682 6.05 11.95 -43.77
CA SER A 682 6.80 12.68 -44.79
C SER A 682 7.95 11.84 -45.36
N LYS A 683 8.00 11.79 -46.70
CA LYS A 683 9.16 11.37 -47.50
C LYS A 683 10.45 12.04 -46.99
N VAL A 684 11.47 11.24 -46.69
CA VAL A 684 12.87 11.65 -46.80
C VAL A 684 13.55 10.66 -47.74
N SER A 685 14.14 11.20 -48.79
CA SER A 685 14.82 10.51 -49.88
C SER A 685 16.27 10.19 -49.55
N ASP A 686 16.74 9.14 -50.23
CA ASP A 686 18.12 8.76 -50.58
C ASP A 686 18.94 7.90 -49.60
N GLY A 687 19.11 6.63 -50.00
CA GLY A 687 20.35 5.87 -49.76
C GLY A 687 20.19 4.46 -49.20
N PHE A 688 20.31 3.46 -50.07
CA PHE A 688 20.54 2.03 -49.83
C PHE A 688 19.35 1.11 -49.45
N ILE A 689 19.09 0.21 -50.39
CA ILE A 689 18.17 -0.93 -50.29
C ILE A 689 18.80 -2.00 -49.38
N SER A 690 18.09 -2.37 -48.32
CA SER A 690 18.22 -3.67 -47.66
C SER A 690 16.83 -4.25 -47.38
N SER A 691 16.74 -5.56 -47.58
CA SER A 691 15.55 -6.41 -47.69
C SER A 691 14.60 -6.40 -46.47
N LYS A 692 13.30 -6.43 -46.77
CA LYS A 692 12.12 -6.62 -45.87
C LYS A 692 11.79 -5.44 -44.94
N GLY A 693 11.34 -4.33 -45.54
CA GLY A 693 10.61 -3.28 -44.82
C GLY A 693 9.11 -3.55 -44.81
N GLU A 694 8.58 -4.08 -43.72
CA GLU A 694 7.16 -3.94 -43.40
C GLU A 694 6.98 -2.57 -42.73
N GLU A 695 6.45 -1.61 -43.48
CA GLU A 695 5.86 -0.39 -42.91
C GLU A 695 4.86 -0.80 -41.82
N LYS A 696 5.08 -0.39 -40.57
CA LYS A 696 4.12 -0.57 -39.46
C LYS A 696 2.83 0.17 -39.79
N ARG A 697 1.91 -0.50 -40.47
CA ARG A 697 0.53 -0.05 -40.68
C ARG A 697 -0.18 -0.05 -39.32
N PHE A 698 -0.74 1.09 -38.92
CA PHE A 698 -1.71 1.13 -37.82
C PHE A 698 -2.91 0.26 -38.20
N LEU A 699 -3.11 -0.84 -37.46
CA LEU A 699 -4.20 -1.79 -37.71
C LEU A 699 -5.49 -1.27 -37.09
N LYS A 700 -6.57 -1.29 -37.85
CA LYS A 700 -7.90 -0.83 -37.42
C LYS A 700 -8.56 -1.90 -36.56
N LYS A 701 -9.16 -1.53 -35.43
CA LYS A 701 -9.77 -2.50 -34.50
C LYS A 701 -11.29 -2.45 -34.54
N VAL A 702 -11.94 -3.60 -34.69
CA VAL A 702 -13.40 -3.78 -34.54
C VAL A 702 -13.62 -4.76 -33.39
N ILE A 703 -14.02 -4.23 -32.24
CA ILE A 703 -14.19 -4.98 -31.00
C ILE A 703 -15.68 -5.14 -30.71
N TYR A 704 -16.11 -6.35 -30.42
CA TYR A 704 -17.48 -6.64 -29.99
C TYR A 704 -17.49 -7.21 -28.57
N ILE A 705 -18.21 -6.55 -27.67
CA ILE A 705 -18.38 -7.02 -26.30
C ILE A 705 -19.48 -8.08 -26.29
N SER A 706 -19.06 -9.34 -26.17
CA SER A 706 -19.89 -10.52 -26.27
C SER A 706 -20.22 -11.11 -24.88
N SER A 707 -20.65 -12.36 -24.82
CA SER A 707 -20.99 -13.10 -23.60
C SER A 707 -20.66 -14.58 -23.77
N TYR A 708 -20.24 -15.26 -22.70
CA TYR A 708 -20.09 -16.73 -22.72
C TYR A 708 -21.39 -17.43 -23.13
N LEU A 709 -22.55 -16.88 -22.76
CA LEU A 709 -23.87 -17.39 -23.18
C LEU A 709 -24.10 -17.33 -24.71
N GLY A 710 -23.26 -16.60 -25.46
CA GLY A 710 -23.25 -16.59 -26.92
C GLY A 710 -22.29 -17.59 -27.55
N SER A 711 -21.70 -18.50 -26.77
CA SER A 711 -20.86 -19.60 -27.23
C SER A 711 -21.73 -20.79 -27.64
N ILE A 712 -21.59 -21.26 -28.88
CA ILE A 712 -22.28 -22.45 -29.37
C ILE A 712 -21.60 -23.70 -28.78
N GLY A 713 -20.27 -23.78 -28.80
CA GLY A 713 -19.52 -24.91 -28.24
C GLY A 713 -19.49 -24.98 -26.71
N GLY A 714 -19.86 -23.90 -26.01
CA GLY A 714 -19.94 -23.82 -24.55
C GLY A 714 -21.36 -23.89 -23.98
N MET A 715 -22.37 -24.20 -24.82
CA MET A 715 -23.78 -24.10 -24.42
C MET A 715 -24.24 -25.21 -23.47
N GLU A 716 -23.51 -26.33 -23.38
CA GLU A 716 -23.91 -27.51 -22.57
C GLU A 716 -24.01 -27.19 -21.07
N ASP A 717 -23.19 -26.24 -20.60
CA ASP A 717 -23.17 -25.78 -19.20
C ASP A 717 -24.02 -24.51 -18.97
N SER A 718 -24.78 -24.06 -19.98
CA SER A 718 -25.43 -22.74 -19.97
C SER A 718 -26.89 -22.77 -19.51
N THR A 719 -27.23 -21.78 -18.71
CA THR A 719 -28.56 -21.50 -18.15
C THR A 719 -29.54 -21.01 -19.24
N PRO A 720 -30.87 -21.12 -19.02
CA PRO A 720 -31.89 -20.64 -19.95
C PRO A 720 -31.65 -19.19 -20.35
N SER A 721 -31.33 -18.94 -21.63
CA SER A 721 -30.94 -17.62 -22.10
C SER A 721 -31.17 -17.41 -23.59
N LEU A 722 -32.17 -18.07 -24.18
CA LEU A 722 -32.32 -18.18 -25.64
C LEU A 722 -32.17 -16.82 -26.38
N ALA A 723 -32.96 -15.81 -25.99
CA ALA A 723 -32.93 -14.49 -26.63
C ALA A 723 -31.55 -13.81 -26.53
N TYR A 724 -30.92 -13.87 -25.36
CA TYR A 724 -29.62 -13.25 -25.11
C TYR A 724 -28.47 -14.02 -25.79
N GLY A 725 -28.46 -15.34 -25.65
CA GLY A 725 -27.44 -16.23 -26.21
C GLY A 725 -27.43 -16.21 -27.74
N ILE A 726 -28.59 -16.39 -28.40
CA ILE A 726 -28.65 -16.42 -29.88
C ILE A 726 -28.25 -15.06 -30.49
N SER A 727 -28.61 -13.96 -29.82
CA SER A 727 -28.25 -12.62 -30.30
C SER A 727 -26.75 -12.34 -30.11
N LYS A 728 -26.13 -12.76 -29.00
CA LYS A 728 -24.67 -12.68 -28.83
C LYS A 728 -23.92 -13.60 -29.79
N ALA A 729 -24.40 -14.81 -30.05
CA ALA A 729 -23.84 -15.74 -31.05
C ALA A 729 -23.89 -15.17 -32.48
N ALA A 730 -24.98 -14.48 -32.84
CA ALA A 730 -25.08 -13.81 -34.13
C ALA A 730 -24.11 -12.61 -34.24
N GLY A 731 -23.91 -11.83 -33.17
CA GLY A 731 -22.89 -10.79 -33.13
C GLY A 731 -21.46 -11.34 -33.22
N ASN A 732 -21.20 -12.48 -32.57
CA ASN A 732 -19.96 -13.24 -32.68
C ASN A 732 -19.66 -13.64 -34.13
N TYR A 733 -20.67 -14.19 -34.83
CA TYR A 733 -20.56 -14.51 -36.25
C TYR A 733 -20.24 -13.26 -37.08
N PHE A 734 -20.95 -12.14 -36.84
CA PHE A 734 -20.74 -10.89 -37.54
C PHE A 734 -19.28 -10.42 -37.43
N VAL A 735 -18.72 -10.28 -36.22
CA VAL A 735 -17.32 -9.83 -36.06
C VAL A 735 -16.33 -10.79 -36.70
N ARG A 736 -16.58 -12.10 -36.61
CA ARG A 736 -15.76 -13.11 -37.30
C ARG A 736 -15.88 -13.00 -38.81
N LYS A 737 -17.04 -12.64 -39.35
CA LYS A 737 -17.23 -12.43 -40.79
C LYS A 737 -16.46 -11.20 -41.28
N VAL A 738 -16.50 -10.10 -40.52
CA VAL A 738 -15.71 -8.88 -40.82
C VAL A 738 -14.21 -9.20 -40.86
N HIS A 739 -13.70 -10.05 -39.96
CA HIS A 739 -12.30 -10.51 -40.02
C HIS A 739 -11.92 -11.08 -41.39
N PHE A 740 -12.78 -11.93 -41.97
CA PHE A 740 -12.51 -12.57 -43.26
C PHE A 740 -12.72 -11.62 -44.45
N GLU A 741 -13.63 -10.65 -44.36
CA GLU A 741 -13.96 -9.73 -45.45
C GLU A 741 -12.97 -8.56 -45.59
N GLU A 742 -12.50 -7.97 -44.50
CA GLU A 742 -11.65 -6.77 -44.54
C GLU A 742 -10.13 -7.07 -44.68
N GLY A 743 -9.73 -8.35 -44.64
CA GLY A 743 -8.35 -8.77 -44.86
C GLY A 743 -7.35 -8.27 -43.80
N SER A 744 -6.08 -8.12 -44.18
CA SER A 744 -4.97 -7.86 -43.26
C SER A 744 -4.95 -6.47 -42.61
N GLY A 745 -5.84 -5.55 -43.00
CA GLY A 745 -5.90 -4.20 -42.44
C GLY A 745 -6.70 -4.05 -41.14
N PHE A 746 -7.41 -5.10 -40.72
CA PHE A 746 -8.35 -5.05 -39.59
C PHE A 746 -8.10 -6.15 -38.55
N VAL A 747 -8.14 -5.77 -37.29
CA VAL A 747 -8.19 -6.66 -36.13
C VAL A 747 -9.61 -6.69 -35.60
N CYS A 748 -10.31 -7.77 -35.89
CA CYS A 748 -11.66 -8.02 -35.39
C CYS A 748 -11.60 -8.98 -34.19
N LEU A 749 -12.23 -8.66 -33.07
CA LEU A 749 -12.18 -9.45 -31.84
C LEU A 749 -13.53 -9.45 -31.11
N ALA A 750 -14.02 -10.62 -30.72
CA ALA A 750 -15.13 -10.76 -29.79
C ALA A 750 -14.57 -11.02 -28.37
N VAL A 751 -15.03 -10.25 -27.37
CA VAL A 751 -14.53 -10.35 -25.99
C VAL A 751 -15.69 -10.58 -25.02
N HIS A 752 -15.64 -11.66 -24.25
CA HIS A 752 -16.54 -11.89 -23.13
C HIS A 752 -16.01 -11.16 -21.87
N PRO A 753 -16.75 -10.20 -21.30
CA PRO A 753 -16.29 -9.37 -20.19
C PRO A 753 -16.31 -10.07 -18.82
N GLY A 754 -16.74 -11.33 -18.71
CA GLY A 754 -17.00 -11.99 -17.43
C GLY A 754 -18.42 -11.74 -16.91
N TRP A 755 -18.71 -12.22 -15.70
CA TRP A 755 -20.01 -12.03 -15.04
C TRP A 755 -19.95 -10.86 -14.06
N VAL A 756 -20.24 -9.68 -14.61
CA VAL A 756 -19.93 -8.36 -14.02
C VAL A 756 -21.10 -7.82 -13.21
N LYS A 757 -20.81 -7.17 -12.07
CA LYS A 757 -21.76 -6.40 -11.24
C LYS A 757 -22.33 -5.19 -12.00
N THR A 758 -23.26 -5.45 -12.91
CA THR A 758 -23.98 -4.48 -13.75
C THR A 758 -25.47 -4.83 -13.72
N ASN A 759 -26.35 -3.93 -14.17
CA ASN A 759 -27.79 -4.24 -14.29
C ASN A 759 -28.06 -5.53 -15.09
N ASN A 760 -27.34 -5.75 -16.20
CA ASN A 760 -27.47 -6.97 -17.00
C ASN A 760 -26.93 -8.21 -16.27
N GLY A 761 -25.82 -8.07 -15.54
CA GLY A 761 -25.27 -9.18 -14.75
C GLY A 761 -26.17 -9.54 -13.56
N GLN A 762 -26.78 -8.54 -12.93
CA GLN A 762 -27.75 -8.75 -11.85
C GLN A 762 -29.04 -9.39 -12.36
N ALA A 763 -29.57 -8.93 -13.49
CA ALA A 763 -30.72 -9.58 -14.13
C ALA A 763 -30.46 -11.07 -14.42
N PHE A 764 -29.22 -11.41 -14.79
CA PHE A 764 -28.81 -12.81 -14.92
C PHE A 764 -28.76 -13.52 -13.56
N ALA A 765 -28.15 -12.91 -12.54
CA ALA A 765 -28.05 -13.47 -11.19
C ALA A 765 -29.42 -13.77 -10.57
N ASP A 766 -30.37 -12.86 -10.73
CA ASP A 766 -31.75 -13.01 -10.27
C ASP A 766 -32.42 -14.21 -10.96
N SER A 767 -32.15 -14.43 -12.26
CA SER A 767 -32.73 -15.54 -13.03
C SER A 767 -32.22 -16.93 -12.61
N VAL A 768 -31.01 -16.99 -12.02
CA VAL A 768 -30.36 -18.26 -11.62
C VAL A 768 -30.30 -18.43 -10.10
N GLY A 769 -30.95 -17.55 -9.34
CA GLY A 769 -31.01 -17.63 -7.87
C GLY A 769 -29.69 -17.30 -7.17
N VAL A 770 -28.81 -16.52 -7.80
CA VAL A 770 -27.55 -16.05 -7.23
C VAL A 770 -27.69 -14.62 -6.75
N LYS A 771 -27.14 -14.30 -5.56
CA LYS A 771 -27.34 -12.99 -4.91
C LYS A 771 -26.81 -11.82 -5.73
N GLU A 772 -25.62 -11.95 -6.28
CA GLU A 772 -24.97 -10.92 -7.11
C GLU A 772 -23.91 -11.54 -8.02
N PRO A 773 -23.56 -10.90 -9.14
CA PRO A 773 -22.43 -11.30 -9.97
C PRO A 773 -21.11 -11.30 -9.19
N PRO A 774 -20.18 -12.25 -9.46
CA PRO A 774 -18.94 -12.38 -8.70
C PRO A 774 -17.88 -11.33 -9.05
N MET A 775 -17.94 -10.71 -10.24
CA MET A 775 -16.87 -9.86 -10.77
C MET A 775 -17.16 -8.37 -10.65
N SER A 776 -16.16 -7.58 -10.23
CA SER A 776 -16.28 -6.13 -10.21
C SER A 776 -16.27 -5.53 -11.63
N LEU A 777 -16.82 -4.33 -11.77
CA LEU A 777 -16.81 -3.59 -13.03
C LEU A 777 -15.37 -3.29 -13.51
N GLU A 778 -14.47 -3.01 -12.56
CA GLU A 778 -13.07 -2.72 -12.83
C GLU A 778 -12.32 -3.95 -13.36
N GLU A 779 -12.40 -5.10 -12.66
CA GLU A 779 -11.73 -6.33 -13.09
C GLU A 779 -12.11 -6.72 -14.52
N SER A 780 -13.40 -6.58 -14.82
CA SER A 780 -13.94 -6.78 -16.16
C SER A 780 -13.34 -5.82 -17.20
N VAL A 781 -13.41 -4.51 -16.94
CA VAL A 781 -12.98 -3.47 -17.88
C VAL A 781 -11.47 -3.51 -18.10
N SER A 782 -10.67 -3.68 -17.04
CA SER A 782 -9.22 -3.86 -17.14
C SER A 782 -8.86 -5.08 -17.99
N GLY A 783 -9.54 -6.20 -17.77
CA GLY A 783 -9.37 -7.42 -18.58
C GLY A 783 -9.73 -7.21 -20.05
N VAL A 784 -10.88 -6.59 -20.32
CA VAL A 784 -11.34 -6.27 -21.69
C VAL A 784 -10.36 -5.32 -22.39
N MET A 785 -9.95 -4.23 -21.74
CA MET A 785 -9.01 -3.25 -22.28
C MET A 785 -7.67 -3.89 -22.63
N ARG A 786 -7.17 -4.78 -21.76
CA ARG A 786 -5.96 -5.56 -22.04
C ARG A 786 -6.10 -6.39 -23.32
N GLN A 787 -7.22 -7.09 -23.50
CA GLN A 787 -7.45 -7.86 -24.73
C GLN A 787 -7.51 -6.97 -25.96
N ILE A 788 -8.15 -5.80 -25.86
CA ILE A 788 -8.21 -4.81 -26.95
C ILE A 788 -6.81 -4.33 -27.32
N ASP A 789 -5.98 -4.00 -26.34
CA ASP A 789 -4.65 -3.42 -26.58
C ASP A 789 -3.68 -4.42 -27.22
N ILE A 790 -3.62 -5.64 -26.70
CA ILE A 790 -2.74 -6.69 -27.23
C ILE A 790 -3.26 -7.31 -28.53
N ALA A 791 -4.50 -7.01 -28.93
CA ALA A 791 -5.09 -7.60 -30.12
C ALA A 791 -4.29 -7.24 -31.37
N SER A 792 -3.84 -8.28 -32.07
CA SER A 792 -3.15 -8.19 -33.36
C SER A 792 -3.83 -9.08 -34.38
N ARG A 793 -3.49 -8.87 -35.67
CA ARG A 793 -4.07 -9.66 -36.75
C ARG A 793 -3.58 -11.11 -36.66
N GLU A 794 -2.34 -11.29 -36.24
CA GLU A 794 -1.61 -12.56 -36.22
C GLU A 794 -1.97 -13.43 -35.01
N THR A 795 -2.35 -12.81 -33.89
CA THR A 795 -2.55 -13.53 -32.62
C THR A 795 -4.01 -13.81 -32.29
N THR A 796 -4.84 -12.77 -32.22
CA THR A 796 -6.19 -12.88 -31.64
C THR A 796 -7.30 -12.44 -32.59
N SER A 797 -6.99 -11.87 -33.76
CA SER A 797 -8.04 -11.47 -34.68
C SER A 797 -8.84 -12.67 -35.21
N GLY A 798 -10.16 -12.52 -35.29
CA GLY A 798 -11.06 -13.59 -35.73
C GLY A 798 -11.27 -14.67 -34.67
N SER A 799 -10.90 -14.39 -33.41
CA SER A 799 -11.15 -15.24 -32.24
C SER A 799 -12.25 -14.66 -31.33
N PHE A 800 -12.78 -15.52 -30.46
CA PHE A 800 -13.65 -15.17 -29.35
C PHE A 800 -12.90 -15.49 -28.05
N VAL A 801 -12.66 -14.49 -27.20
CA VAL A 801 -11.84 -14.64 -25.99
C VAL A 801 -12.56 -14.15 -24.75
N SER A 802 -12.17 -14.68 -23.58
CA SER A 802 -12.55 -14.14 -22.27
C SER A 802 -11.72 -12.89 -21.95
N TRP A 803 -12.15 -12.12 -20.94
CA TRP A 803 -11.38 -11.02 -20.38
C TRP A 803 -9.97 -11.44 -19.89
N LYS A 804 -9.78 -12.73 -19.54
CA LYS A 804 -8.46 -13.30 -19.18
C LYS A 804 -7.57 -13.61 -20.41
N GLY A 805 -8.17 -13.68 -21.60
CA GLY A 805 -7.51 -14.07 -22.84
C GLY A 805 -7.67 -15.54 -23.20
N ASP A 806 -8.46 -16.30 -22.45
CA ASP A 806 -8.78 -17.69 -22.78
C ASP A 806 -9.67 -17.73 -24.02
N VAL A 807 -9.39 -18.63 -24.97
CA VAL A 807 -10.24 -18.80 -26.15
C VAL A 807 -11.56 -19.43 -25.72
N VAL A 808 -12.65 -18.72 -25.96
CA VAL A 808 -14.01 -19.23 -25.77
C VAL A 808 -14.41 -19.95 -27.06
N PRO A 809 -14.92 -21.19 -27.00
CA PRO A 809 -15.41 -21.86 -28.19
C PRO A 809 -16.50 -21.01 -28.86
N TRP A 810 -16.52 -21.00 -30.19
CA TRP A 810 -17.53 -20.27 -30.95
C TRP A 810 -18.92 -20.82 -30.70
#